data_AF-A0A662LN05-F1
#
_entry.id   AF-A0A662LN05-F1
#
_cell.length_a   1.000
_cell.length_b   1.000
_cell.length_c   1.000
_cell.angle_alpha   90.00
_cell.angle_beta   90.00
_cell.angle_gamma   90.00
#
_symmetry.space_group_name_H-M   'P 1'
#
loop_
_entity.id
_entity.type
_entity.pdbx_description
1 polymer ?
#
loop_
_entity_poly.entity_id
_entity_poly.type
_entity_poly.pdbx_seq_one_letter_code
_entity_poly.pdbx_strand_id
1 'polypeptide(L)'
;YINSLNPDMIYHPFFGIQNNSDNWRQPALERIEKIRKSPLTISCINQNNIPLEQVEITINQTKKYFPFGVAVAANLYGGRDYNPKYVEMVEKLFNMITIENHLKWKMIEGAYPSVDYVFDWAEEHKIPIHGHCLFWPSFHHCPDWLEEQSTEDIYESVISHVDNYSKEFKGQVVHWDVINEAITNDEIWELCGIQLLADCYLKAKENDPEALLMYNDNGLLINNPTKQDQVIELIRELQGRGAPIEGLGMQSHLGTPHIVTPENALKSLDKMSNLNLPIFITELDIGTEGHWDFQAEYIRDLLTALYSHESVHGIIQWGFWEGHHWRPDTALYTTDWTPRPAGLAFEEIMFNEWETHVTRITNQSGIVSEECFHGDFEITAKYDNNIITNTITVLQNETASLTVIIHTDNMPPSTPLINGPTNGKAENRYEYSFSSSDPDDDNLSYTINWGDGTIEGWMGPYVSGEPISLNHTWAEKGSYPIHVKAKDIHSAESEWGTVEVSISNSKQKHRFSLMNLVDILYERHPILARIIEYFILKVRETDEQTLLFPLIKDSPIYEVNIDYYLNHSFQDLTNDIPRIAELGIHTMYILPIMETVYPDPDVAYLIKDHYVINPRFGNGDDLSTLVETAHTYNIRVLLDFVTSLAYEGSYIAEEHPEWILTDNNGEKQRYFPFPDWGWAIDCANPEVIEYFTNVATYYIEEYDIDGWRIDSPQNNYDWTIITKDHSRVSLLQTMRSAMNILKPGSMLLSEVSGPTFLWGENDSNELPLFDEMCDVAYNYEFCGFMGGSPLFGYHYVITNGSPTPDNPLVETILDDIVYNKATSMEVVSFLTNQTILYNGTRANFIENHDTERVSIAFPKSQKTLFALISTIPGIPVIHAGQEQASSKSKQKRTDPIRPSSDETLEPFYKQMLQIRANHPAIRYGEIHDIWNGGDNAIAFLRTYENDHVLAIMNFADTQNSCKLRIPLEKIGLSESSTYILYNELTGEKQSILGSNLYDFAINLDSYDFKILSIQ
;
A
#
# COMPACT_ATOMS: atom_id res chain seq x y z
N TYR A 1 -21.32 -7.73 -26.26
CA TYR A 1 -20.97 -9.12 -25.90
C TYR A 1 -22.08 -9.75 -25.05
N ILE A 2 -22.62 -9.05 -24.05
CA ILE A 2 -23.80 -9.47 -23.25
C ILE A 2 -25.06 -9.69 -24.12
N ASN A 3 -25.38 -8.74 -25.03
CA ASN A 3 -26.55 -8.87 -25.92
C ASN A 3 -26.42 -9.94 -27.04
N SER A 4 -25.32 -10.69 -27.09
CA SER A 4 -25.12 -11.80 -28.05
C SER A 4 -25.19 -13.19 -27.41
N LEU A 5 -25.54 -13.28 -26.12
CA LEU A 5 -25.70 -14.55 -25.41
C LEU A 5 -27.13 -15.10 -25.60
N ASN A 6 -27.24 -15.92 -26.65
CA ASN A 6 -28.09 -17.10 -26.82
C ASN A 6 -29.64 -17.02 -26.62
N PRO A 7 -30.45 -17.21 -27.69
CA PRO A 7 -31.90 -17.40 -27.61
C PRO A 7 -32.36 -18.71 -26.93
N ASP A 8 -31.46 -19.65 -26.63
CA ASP A 8 -31.80 -20.97 -26.09
C ASP A 8 -31.96 -21.02 -24.55
N MET A 9 -31.87 -19.88 -23.85
CA MET A 9 -32.06 -19.79 -22.39
C MET A 9 -33.49 -20.06 -21.90
N ILE A 10 -34.46 -20.20 -22.79
CA ILE A 10 -35.83 -20.63 -22.44
C ILE A 10 -35.86 -22.11 -21.98
N TYR A 11 -34.78 -22.88 -22.20
CA TYR A 11 -34.69 -24.30 -21.84
C TYR A 11 -33.39 -24.71 -21.14
N HIS A 12 -32.84 -23.86 -20.25
CA HIS A 12 -31.70 -24.32 -19.43
C HIS A 12 -32.18 -25.32 -18.36
N PRO A 13 -31.60 -26.53 -18.25
CA PRO A 13 -32.11 -27.64 -17.44
C PRO A 13 -32.08 -27.43 -15.91
N PHE A 14 -31.59 -26.28 -15.45
CA PHE A 14 -31.49 -25.94 -14.03
C PHE A 14 -32.67 -25.08 -13.52
N PHE A 15 -33.47 -24.47 -14.41
CA PHE A 15 -34.81 -23.99 -14.08
C PHE A 15 -35.80 -25.13 -14.28
N GLY A 16 -35.81 -26.11 -13.38
CA GLY A 16 -36.77 -27.22 -13.45
C GLY A 16 -38.21 -26.70 -13.53
N ILE A 17 -38.88 -26.84 -14.69
CA ILE A 17 -40.34 -26.73 -14.92
C ILE A 17 -41.03 -25.45 -14.37
N GLN A 18 -40.31 -24.41 -13.93
CA GLN A 18 -40.90 -23.16 -13.46
C GLN A 18 -40.84 -22.11 -14.57
N ASN A 19 -42.01 -21.62 -14.97
CA ASN A 19 -42.17 -20.56 -15.97
C ASN A 19 -41.39 -19.31 -15.52
N ASN A 20 -40.19 -19.08 -16.06
CA ASN A 20 -39.50 -17.80 -15.96
C ASN A 20 -40.12 -16.82 -16.97
N SER A 21 -41.38 -16.45 -16.76
CA SER A 21 -41.91 -15.27 -17.44
C SER A 21 -41.27 -14.06 -16.78
N ASP A 22 -40.53 -13.22 -17.52
CA ASP A 22 -39.87 -11.98 -17.07
C ASP A 22 -40.84 -10.90 -16.50
N ASN A 23 -42.02 -11.28 -16.00
CA ASN A 23 -43.05 -10.37 -15.50
C ASN A 23 -42.66 -9.69 -14.17
N TRP A 24 -41.63 -10.17 -13.46
CA TRP A 24 -41.20 -9.63 -12.17
C TRP A 24 -40.13 -8.52 -12.31
N ARG A 25 -39.27 -8.58 -13.35
CA ARG A 25 -38.08 -7.73 -13.49
C ARG A 25 -38.44 -6.26 -13.71
N GLN A 26 -39.34 -5.98 -14.65
CA GLN A 26 -39.76 -4.60 -14.93
C GLN A 26 -40.42 -3.93 -13.71
N PRO A 27 -41.39 -4.57 -13.01
CA PRO A 27 -41.90 -4.04 -11.74
C PRO A 27 -40.83 -3.86 -10.65
N ALA A 28 -39.80 -4.71 -10.61
CA ALA A 28 -38.69 -4.57 -9.67
C ALA A 28 -37.85 -3.31 -9.96
N LEU A 29 -37.51 -3.06 -11.22
CA LEU A 29 -36.79 -1.85 -11.64
C LEU A 29 -37.60 -0.58 -11.34
N GLU A 30 -38.91 -0.60 -11.60
CA GLU A 30 -39.81 0.51 -11.25
C GLU A 30 -39.87 0.77 -9.74
N ARG A 31 -39.80 -0.28 -8.91
CA ARG A 31 -39.71 -0.12 -7.45
C ARG A 31 -38.37 0.48 -7.05
N ILE A 32 -37.25 0.04 -7.63
CA ILE A 32 -35.91 0.60 -7.32
C ILE A 32 -35.89 2.10 -7.56
N GLU A 33 -36.36 2.55 -8.73
CA GLU A 33 -36.46 3.98 -9.05
C GLU A 33 -37.29 4.76 -8.02
N LYS A 34 -38.32 4.13 -7.45
CA LYS A 34 -39.22 4.77 -6.48
C LYS A 34 -38.67 4.76 -5.04
N ILE A 35 -38.03 3.66 -4.62
CA ILE A 35 -37.72 3.42 -3.19
C ILE A 35 -36.25 3.63 -2.84
N ARG A 36 -35.34 3.60 -3.84
CA ARG A 36 -33.88 3.72 -3.66
C ARG A 36 -33.30 5.03 -4.17
N LYS A 37 -34.13 5.83 -4.83
CA LYS A 37 -33.75 7.13 -5.36
C LYS A 37 -34.64 8.22 -4.79
N SER A 38 -34.13 9.44 -4.76
CA SER A 38 -34.89 10.62 -4.38
C SER A 38 -34.41 11.84 -5.18
N PRO A 39 -35.29 12.81 -5.41
CA PRO A 39 -34.98 13.94 -6.28
C PRO A 39 -33.96 14.88 -5.62
N LEU A 40 -32.91 15.21 -6.36
CA LEU A 40 -31.97 16.29 -6.08
C LEU A 40 -32.24 17.45 -7.04
N THR A 41 -32.51 18.63 -6.48
CA THR A 41 -32.70 19.87 -7.26
C THR A 41 -31.54 20.83 -7.01
N ILE A 42 -30.85 21.23 -8.08
CA ILE A 42 -29.73 22.17 -8.03
C ILE A 42 -30.14 23.43 -8.75
N SER A 43 -30.09 24.57 -8.07
CA SER A 43 -30.41 25.90 -8.61
C SER A 43 -29.14 26.73 -8.71
N CYS A 44 -28.79 27.18 -9.92
CA CYS A 44 -27.65 28.05 -10.17
C CYS A 44 -28.12 29.48 -10.42
N ILE A 45 -27.64 30.39 -9.59
CA ILE A 45 -27.95 31.81 -9.68
C ILE A 45 -26.67 32.63 -9.66
N ASN A 46 -26.73 33.84 -10.19
CA ASN A 46 -25.63 34.78 -10.01
C ASN A 46 -25.75 35.56 -8.70
N GLN A 47 -24.74 36.39 -8.40
CA GLN A 47 -24.68 37.24 -7.21
C GLN A 47 -25.88 38.19 -7.04
N ASN A 48 -26.63 38.44 -8.12
CA ASN A 48 -27.83 39.27 -8.13
C ASN A 48 -29.14 38.46 -8.04
N ASN A 49 -29.07 37.16 -7.70
CA ASN A 49 -30.19 36.20 -7.69
C ASN A 49 -30.85 35.99 -9.06
N ILE A 50 -30.12 36.22 -10.16
CA ILE A 50 -30.61 35.94 -11.52
C ILE A 50 -30.24 34.50 -11.87
N PRO A 51 -31.20 33.66 -12.34
CA PRO A 51 -30.89 32.30 -12.76
C PRO A 51 -29.89 32.23 -13.92
N LEU A 52 -28.98 31.26 -13.85
CA LEU A 52 -27.95 31.03 -14.85
C LEU A 52 -28.25 29.77 -15.67
N GLU A 53 -28.54 29.96 -16.96
CA GLU A 53 -28.68 28.88 -17.95
C GLU A 53 -27.30 28.42 -18.45
N GLN A 54 -27.19 27.19 -18.97
CA GLN A 54 -25.94 26.64 -19.54
C GLN A 54 -24.80 26.40 -18.54
N VAL A 55 -25.12 26.29 -17.24
CA VAL A 55 -24.16 25.81 -16.24
C VAL A 55 -24.06 24.29 -16.35
N GLU A 56 -22.85 23.78 -16.55
CA GLU A 56 -22.56 22.35 -16.52
C GLU A 56 -22.47 21.88 -15.06
N ILE A 57 -23.33 20.95 -14.67
CA ILE A 57 -23.41 20.39 -13.31
C ILE A 57 -23.01 18.92 -13.38
N THR A 58 -21.92 18.57 -12.71
CA THR A 58 -21.52 17.19 -12.47
C THR A 58 -21.97 16.78 -11.08
N ILE A 59 -22.78 15.72 -11.01
CA ILE A 59 -23.32 15.11 -9.80
C ILE A 59 -22.58 13.79 -9.60
N ASN A 60 -21.72 13.73 -8.59
CA ASN A 60 -20.85 12.60 -8.31
C ASN A 60 -21.20 12.00 -6.95
N GLN A 61 -21.70 10.77 -6.91
CA GLN A 61 -21.98 10.10 -5.64
C GLN A 61 -20.66 9.69 -4.97
N THR A 62 -20.47 10.10 -3.72
CA THR A 62 -19.24 9.83 -2.95
C THR A 62 -19.45 8.80 -1.84
N LYS A 63 -20.70 8.61 -1.39
CA LYS A 63 -21.05 7.58 -0.41
C LYS A 63 -22.41 6.96 -0.72
N LYS A 64 -22.49 5.64 -0.68
CA LYS A 64 -23.74 4.87 -0.80
C LYS A 64 -24.30 4.56 0.59
N TYR A 65 -25.60 4.80 0.80
CA TYR A 65 -26.22 4.57 2.11
C TYR A 65 -26.88 3.20 2.25
N PHE A 66 -27.26 2.55 1.15
CA PHE A 66 -27.75 1.18 1.23
C PHE A 66 -26.58 0.23 1.57
N PRO A 67 -26.68 -0.59 2.64
CA PRO A 67 -25.64 -1.54 3.01
C PRO A 67 -25.52 -2.70 2.00
N PHE A 68 -24.41 -2.71 1.29
CA PHE A 68 -23.87 -3.85 0.55
C PHE A 68 -22.63 -4.33 1.30
N GLY A 69 -22.84 -5.32 2.16
CA GLY A 69 -21.82 -5.81 3.06
C GLY A 69 -21.22 -7.14 2.67
N VAL A 70 -20.18 -7.53 3.40
CA VAL A 70 -19.50 -8.81 3.22
C VAL A 70 -19.04 -9.42 4.54
N ALA A 71 -19.03 -10.74 4.62
CA ALA A 71 -18.42 -11.47 5.70
C ALA A 71 -16.90 -11.51 5.53
N VAL A 72 -16.16 -11.17 6.59
CA VAL A 72 -14.72 -11.02 6.57
C VAL A 72 -14.03 -11.89 7.62
N ALA A 73 -12.87 -12.40 7.25
CA ALA A 73 -12.03 -13.21 8.12
C ALA A 73 -11.07 -12.33 8.92
N ALA A 74 -11.16 -12.39 10.25
CA ALA A 74 -10.46 -11.46 11.13
C ALA A 74 -8.93 -11.57 11.04
N ASN A 75 -8.41 -12.78 10.85
CA ASN A 75 -6.97 -13.03 10.71
C ASN A 75 -6.34 -12.37 9.47
N LEU A 76 -7.13 -11.95 8.48
CA LEU A 76 -6.62 -11.28 7.28
C LEU A 76 -6.38 -9.77 7.47
N TYR A 77 -6.80 -9.19 8.60
CA TYR A 77 -6.67 -7.75 8.89
C TYR A 77 -5.42 -7.40 9.70
N GLY A 78 -4.70 -8.39 10.23
CA GLY A 78 -3.44 -8.18 10.93
C GLY A 78 -2.79 -9.48 11.40
N GLY A 79 -1.58 -9.38 11.95
CA GLY A 79 -0.82 -10.55 12.37
C GLY A 79 -0.21 -11.33 11.20
N ARG A 80 0.02 -12.64 11.39
CA ARG A 80 0.76 -13.50 10.44
C ARG A 80 0.05 -13.68 9.10
N ASP A 81 -1.28 -13.69 9.10
CA ASP A 81 -2.11 -13.94 7.92
C ASP A 81 -2.59 -12.65 7.25
N TYR A 82 -2.02 -11.49 7.64
CA TYR A 82 -2.41 -10.19 7.10
C TYR A 82 -2.36 -10.17 5.57
N ASN A 83 -3.45 -9.73 4.95
CA ASN A 83 -3.59 -9.66 3.51
C ASN A 83 -4.13 -8.27 3.11
N PRO A 84 -3.26 -7.28 2.84
CA PRO A 84 -3.69 -5.93 2.51
C PRO A 84 -4.53 -5.87 1.22
N LYS A 85 -4.29 -6.76 0.25
CA LYS A 85 -5.14 -6.81 -0.95
C LYS A 85 -6.56 -7.26 -0.64
N TYR A 86 -6.73 -8.18 0.32
CA TYR A 86 -8.04 -8.54 0.83
C TYR A 86 -8.74 -7.32 1.46
N VAL A 87 -8.03 -6.59 2.32
CA VAL A 87 -8.55 -5.40 3.00
C VAL A 87 -8.93 -4.29 2.01
N GLU A 88 -8.04 -3.96 1.07
CA GLU A 88 -8.28 -3.00 -0.02
C GLU A 88 -9.53 -3.38 -0.83
N MET A 89 -9.64 -4.65 -1.20
CA MET A 89 -10.79 -5.15 -1.97
C MET A 89 -12.09 -5.11 -1.16
N VAL A 90 -12.04 -5.32 0.16
CA VAL A 90 -13.22 -5.15 1.02
C VAL A 90 -13.68 -3.69 1.00
N GLU A 91 -12.77 -2.74 1.23
CA GLU A 91 -13.08 -1.31 1.23
C GLU A 91 -13.65 -0.82 -0.10
N LYS A 92 -13.04 -1.28 -1.20
CA LYS A 92 -13.47 -0.93 -2.55
C LYS A 92 -14.87 -1.43 -2.87
N LEU A 93 -15.19 -2.66 -2.46
CA LEU A 93 -16.39 -3.37 -2.92
C LEU A 93 -17.61 -3.21 -2.01
N PHE A 94 -17.39 -2.99 -0.71
CA PHE A 94 -18.43 -3.11 0.30
C PHE A 94 -18.41 -1.92 1.28
N ASN A 95 -19.59 -1.55 1.78
CA ASN A 95 -19.75 -0.42 2.71
C ASN A 95 -20.28 -0.86 4.09
N MET A 96 -20.23 -2.16 4.39
CA MET A 96 -20.56 -2.79 5.67
C MET A 96 -19.80 -4.12 5.77
N ILE A 97 -19.43 -4.55 6.98
CA ILE A 97 -18.83 -5.86 7.18
C ILE A 97 -19.55 -6.66 8.26
N THR A 98 -19.39 -7.98 8.21
CA THR A 98 -19.66 -8.87 9.34
C THR A 98 -18.43 -9.75 9.57
N ILE A 99 -18.07 -10.00 10.83
CA ILE A 99 -16.88 -10.80 11.15
C ILE A 99 -17.30 -12.27 11.20
N GLU A 100 -16.85 -13.08 10.23
CA GLU A 100 -17.38 -14.43 9.92
C GLU A 100 -17.69 -15.32 11.15
N ASN A 101 -16.71 -16.10 11.61
CA ASN A 101 -16.89 -17.03 12.73
C ASN A 101 -16.23 -16.54 14.01
N HIS A 102 -15.37 -15.52 13.92
CA HIS A 102 -14.52 -15.09 15.01
C HIS A 102 -15.29 -14.42 16.17
N LEU A 103 -16.51 -13.91 15.93
CA LEU A 103 -17.40 -13.40 16.99
C LEU A 103 -18.31 -14.48 17.62
N LYS A 104 -18.33 -15.70 17.11
CA LYS A 104 -19.18 -16.78 17.63
C LYS A 104 -18.59 -17.32 18.94
N TRP A 105 -19.45 -17.67 19.91
CA TRP A 105 -19.02 -18.10 21.25
C TRP A 105 -17.94 -19.18 21.24
N LYS A 106 -18.05 -20.17 20.35
CA LYS A 106 -17.04 -21.23 20.24
C LYS A 106 -15.63 -20.76 19.88
N MET A 107 -15.51 -19.65 19.16
CA MET A 107 -14.25 -19.20 18.54
C MET A 107 -13.67 -17.95 19.20
N ILE A 108 -14.51 -17.08 19.77
CA ILE A 108 -14.12 -15.71 20.17
C ILE A 108 -12.94 -15.67 21.15
N GLU A 109 -12.87 -16.58 22.12
CA GLU A 109 -11.74 -16.62 23.08
C GLU A 109 -10.39 -16.89 22.39
N GLY A 110 -10.39 -17.67 21.30
CA GLY A 110 -9.20 -17.97 20.51
C GLY A 110 -8.97 -17.01 19.34
N ALA A 111 -9.87 -16.03 19.15
CA ALA A 111 -9.84 -15.13 18.02
C ALA A 111 -9.01 -13.87 18.26
N TYR A 112 -8.66 -13.56 19.52
CA TYR A 112 -7.76 -12.45 19.84
C TYR A 112 -6.30 -12.76 19.47
N PRO A 113 -5.52 -11.78 18.96
CA PRO A 113 -5.89 -10.37 18.75
C PRO A 113 -6.55 -10.08 17.39
N SER A 114 -6.83 -11.10 16.57
CA SER A 114 -7.30 -10.91 15.19
C SER A 114 -8.58 -10.08 15.07
N VAL A 115 -9.49 -10.22 16.03
CA VAL A 115 -10.75 -9.47 16.07
C VAL A 115 -10.53 -7.98 16.29
N ASP A 116 -9.55 -7.61 17.12
CA ASP A 116 -9.22 -6.21 17.42
C ASP A 116 -8.76 -5.49 16.14
N TYR A 117 -7.94 -6.14 15.30
CA TYR A 117 -7.50 -5.58 14.02
C TYR A 117 -8.66 -5.19 13.10
N VAL A 118 -9.75 -5.97 13.08
CA VAL A 118 -10.90 -5.66 12.23
C VAL A 118 -11.72 -4.50 12.79
N PHE A 119 -11.90 -4.45 14.11
CA PHE A 119 -12.64 -3.38 14.77
C PHE A 119 -11.91 -2.04 14.62
N ASP A 120 -10.60 -2.02 14.89
CA ASP A 120 -9.76 -0.83 14.74
C ASP A 120 -9.80 -0.32 13.30
N TRP A 121 -9.61 -1.22 12.32
CA TRP A 121 -9.68 -0.88 10.90
C TRP A 121 -11.05 -0.32 10.51
N ALA A 122 -12.14 -0.96 10.95
CA ALA A 122 -13.49 -0.53 10.61
C ALA A 122 -13.84 0.83 11.23
N GLU A 123 -13.36 1.12 12.45
CA GLU A 123 -13.52 2.43 13.08
C GLU A 123 -12.78 3.52 12.29
N GLU A 124 -11.51 3.28 11.94
CA GLU A 124 -10.69 4.19 11.14
C GLU A 124 -11.36 4.54 9.80
N HIS A 125 -11.85 3.52 9.10
CA HIS A 125 -12.46 3.66 7.76
C HIS A 125 -13.95 3.98 7.81
N LYS A 126 -14.53 4.11 9.01
CA LYS A 126 -15.96 4.42 9.25
C LYS A 126 -16.90 3.41 8.57
N ILE A 127 -16.51 2.14 8.57
CA ILE A 127 -17.28 1.03 8.02
C ILE A 127 -18.10 0.39 9.14
N PRO A 128 -19.45 0.38 9.02
CA PRO A 128 -20.30 -0.21 10.05
C PRO A 128 -20.16 -1.73 10.11
N ILE A 129 -20.19 -2.29 11.33
CA ILE A 129 -20.11 -3.73 11.58
C ILE A 129 -21.49 -4.29 11.95
N HIS A 130 -21.88 -5.37 11.26
CA HIS A 130 -22.96 -6.26 11.66
C HIS A 130 -22.37 -7.41 12.51
N GLY A 131 -22.65 -7.44 13.81
CA GLY A 131 -22.14 -8.46 14.73
C GLY A 131 -22.86 -9.79 14.57
N HIS A 132 -22.12 -10.86 14.30
CA HIS A 132 -22.66 -12.20 14.06
C HIS A 132 -21.81 -13.28 14.79
N CYS A 133 -22.31 -13.92 15.85
CA CYS A 133 -23.59 -13.76 16.54
C CYS A 133 -23.40 -14.00 18.05
N LEU A 134 -24.28 -13.48 18.91
CA LEU A 134 -24.15 -13.63 20.37
C LEU A 134 -24.54 -15.03 20.86
N PHE A 135 -25.54 -15.68 20.27
CA PHE A 135 -25.94 -17.01 20.70
C PHE A 135 -26.48 -17.88 19.56
N TRP A 136 -25.89 -19.06 19.39
CA TRP A 136 -26.31 -20.10 18.45
C TRP A 136 -26.73 -21.35 19.26
N PRO A 137 -28.04 -21.67 19.39
CA PRO A 137 -28.53 -22.52 20.49
C PRO A 137 -28.35 -24.04 20.33
N SER A 138 -27.20 -24.48 19.83
CA SER A 138 -26.76 -25.89 19.88
C SER A 138 -25.43 -26.00 20.61
N PHE A 139 -25.24 -27.10 21.34
CA PHE A 139 -23.96 -27.40 21.99
C PHE A 139 -22.80 -27.45 20.99
N HIS A 140 -23.07 -27.82 19.73
CA HIS A 140 -22.05 -27.83 18.69
C HIS A 140 -21.40 -26.45 18.44
N HIS A 141 -22.16 -25.37 18.64
CA HIS A 141 -21.75 -23.99 18.38
C HIS A 141 -21.35 -23.23 19.66
N CYS A 142 -21.34 -23.90 20.80
CA CYS A 142 -20.90 -23.37 22.10
C CYS A 142 -19.58 -24.05 22.52
N PRO A 143 -18.90 -23.56 23.57
CA PRO A 143 -17.75 -24.24 24.15
C PRO A 143 -18.11 -25.65 24.64
N ASP A 144 -17.22 -26.63 24.38
CA ASP A 144 -17.48 -28.05 24.66
C ASP A 144 -17.81 -28.32 26.15
N TRP A 145 -17.33 -27.48 27.08
CA TRP A 145 -17.59 -27.61 28.52
C TRP A 145 -19.04 -27.31 28.92
N LEU A 146 -19.83 -26.66 28.06
CA LEU A 146 -21.20 -26.25 28.38
C LEU A 146 -22.13 -27.47 28.53
N GLU A 147 -21.92 -28.54 27.74
CA GLU A 147 -22.75 -29.75 27.76
C GLU A 147 -22.66 -30.52 29.09
N GLU A 148 -21.58 -30.33 29.85
CA GLU A 148 -21.33 -31.03 31.11
C GLU A 148 -22.07 -30.40 32.32
N GLN A 149 -22.75 -29.26 32.12
CA GLN A 149 -23.35 -28.47 33.19
C GLN A 149 -24.82 -28.83 33.49
N SER A 150 -25.34 -28.34 34.62
CA SER A 150 -26.78 -28.45 34.93
C SER A 150 -27.60 -27.49 34.05
N THR A 151 -28.89 -27.75 33.86
CA THR A 151 -29.77 -26.87 33.06
C THR A 151 -29.77 -25.42 33.57
N GLU A 152 -29.78 -25.23 34.88
CA GLU A 152 -29.69 -23.90 35.50
C GLU A 152 -28.33 -23.23 35.23
N ASP A 153 -27.22 -23.98 35.31
CA ASP A 153 -25.89 -23.44 35.04
C ASP A 153 -25.69 -23.11 33.56
N ILE A 154 -26.29 -23.89 32.65
CA ILE A 154 -26.30 -23.60 31.20
C ILE A 154 -27.03 -22.28 30.94
N TYR A 155 -28.21 -22.08 31.55
CA TYR A 155 -28.97 -20.83 31.43
C TYR A 155 -28.12 -19.63 31.84
N GLU A 156 -27.52 -19.68 33.03
CA GLU A 156 -26.69 -18.60 33.56
C GLU A 156 -25.43 -18.38 32.71
N SER A 157 -24.81 -19.45 32.19
CA SER A 157 -23.63 -19.35 31.33
C SER A 157 -23.94 -18.66 30.00
N VAL A 158 -25.07 -18.99 29.36
CA VAL A 158 -25.52 -18.32 28.14
C VAL A 158 -25.79 -16.84 28.40
N ILE A 159 -26.53 -16.51 29.46
CA ILE A 159 -26.81 -15.10 29.80
C ILE A 159 -25.53 -14.34 30.16
N SER A 160 -24.60 -14.97 30.88
CA SER A 160 -23.31 -14.35 31.18
C SER A 160 -22.46 -14.14 29.93
N HIS A 161 -22.49 -15.06 28.96
CA HIS A 161 -21.80 -14.89 27.68
C HIS A 161 -22.36 -13.69 26.92
N VAL A 162 -23.69 -13.64 26.75
CA VAL A 162 -24.37 -12.52 26.09
C VAL A 162 -24.09 -11.20 26.83
N ASP A 163 -24.10 -11.19 28.16
CA ASP A 163 -23.78 -10.01 28.97
C ASP A 163 -22.36 -9.48 28.71
N ASN A 164 -21.37 -10.37 28.72
CA ASN A 164 -19.97 -9.99 28.55
C ASN A 164 -19.70 -9.39 27.17
N TYR A 165 -20.09 -10.09 26.09
CA TYR A 165 -19.72 -9.68 24.74
C TYR A 165 -20.57 -8.53 24.20
N SER A 166 -21.84 -8.40 24.61
CA SER A 166 -22.62 -7.19 24.30
C SER A 166 -22.11 -5.94 25.02
N LYS A 167 -21.45 -6.08 26.18
CA LYS A 167 -20.77 -4.96 26.85
C LYS A 167 -19.43 -4.63 26.20
N GLU A 168 -18.66 -5.65 25.87
CA GLU A 168 -17.33 -5.51 25.30
C GLU A 168 -17.35 -4.73 23.99
N PHE A 169 -18.25 -5.12 23.08
CA PHE A 169 -18.35 -4.51 21.75
C PHE A 169 -19.37 -3.36 21.68
N LYS A 170 -19.73 -2.78 22.82
CA LYS A 170 -20.72 -1.70 22.89
C LYS A 170 -20.30 -0.53 22.01
N GLY A 171 -21.19 -0.11 21.12
CA GLY A 171 -20.97 1.02 20.21
C GLY A 171 -20.03 0.74 19.04
N GLN A 172 -19.48 -0.47 18.95
CA GLN A 172 -18.60 -0.89 17.84
C GLN A 172 -19.35 -1.61 16.73
N VAL A 173 -20.56 -2.10 17.01
CA VAL A 173 -21.45 -2.71 16.01
C VAL A 173 -22.74 -1.90 15.86
N VAL A 174 -23.29 -1.85 14.65
CA VAL A 174 -24.59 -1.22 14.40
C VAL A 174 -25.75 -2.20 14.56
N HIS A 175 -25.49 -3.49 14.34
CA HIS A 175 -26.44 -4.59 14.49
C HIS A 175 -25.84 -5.73 15.29
N TRP A 176 -26.68 -6.47 16.02
CA TRP A 176 -26.33 -7.75 16.61
C TRP A 176 -27.32 -8.83 16.18
N ASP A 177 -26.84 -9.87 15.51
CA ASP A 177 -27.52 -11.16 15.49
C ASP A 177 -27.46 -11.75 16.89
N VAL A 178 -28.52 -11.51 17.68
CA VAL A 178 -28.57 -11.98 19.06
C VAL A 178 -28.76 -13.49 19.09
N ILE A 179 -29.68 -13.99 18.26
CA ILE A 179 -30.00 -15.42 18.15
C ILE A 179 -29.82 -15.87 16.70
N ASN A 180 -29.03 -16.92 16.51
CA ASN A 180 -28.78 -17.55 15.21
C ASN A 180 -29.47 -18.92 15.08
N GLU A 181 -30.28 -19.10 14.05
CA GLU A 181 -30.87 -20.38 13.60
C GLU A 181 -31.65 -21.19 14.66
N ALA A 182 -32.42 -20.53 15.53
CA ALA A 182 -33.08 -21.21 16.66
C ALA A 182 -34.14 -22.25 16.27
N ILE A 183 -34.64 -22.24 15.03
CA ILE A 183 -35.57 -23.29 14.55
C ILE A 183 -34.83 -24.59 14.20
N THR A 184 -33.56 -24.51 13.79
CA THR A 184 -32.76 -25.68 13.40
C THR A 184 -31.84 -26.14 14.53
N ASN A 185 -31.45 -25.23 15.41
CA ASN A 185 -30.57 -25.46 16.56
C ASN A 185 -31.32 -25.12 17.85
N ASP A 186 -32.07 -26.09 18.37
CA ASP A 186 -33.03 -25.89 19.45
C ASP A 186 -32.66 -26.56 20.78
N GLU A 187 -31.65 -27.43 20.77
CA GLU A 187 -31.21 -28.25 21.90
C GLU A 187 -31.12 -27.49 23.23
N ILE A 188 -30.45 -26.33 23.25
CA ILE A 188 -30.21 -25.58 24.48
C ILE A 188 -31.49 -24.87 24.95
N TRP A 189 -32.26 -24.28 24.04
CA TRP A 189 -33.44 -23.51 24.43
C TRP A 189 -34.68 -24.40 24.66
N GLU A 190 -34.75 -25.60 24.09
CA GLU A 190 -35.71 -26.63 24.51
C GLU A 190 -35.43 -27.11 25.94
N LEU A 191 -34.14 -27.24 26.31
CA LEU A 191 -33.71 -27.65 27.64
C LEU A 191 -33.98 -26.57 28.70
N CYS A 192 -33.52 -25.35 28.43
CA CYS A 192 -33.59 -24.21 29.36
C CYS A 192 -34.95 -23.48 29.32
N GLY A 193 -35.74 -23.71 28.27
CA GLY A 193 -37.00 -23.04 27.99
C GLY A 193 -36.83 -21.75 27.19
N ILE A 194 -37.85 -21.42 26.39
CA ILE A 194 -37.88 -20.26 25.47
C ILE A 194 -37.58 -18.91 26.15
N GLN A 195 -37.76 -18.79 27.48
CA GLN A 195 -37.44 -17.57 28.19
C GLN A 195 -35.95 -17.21 28.07
N LEU A 196 -35.06 -18.21 27.94
CA LEU A 196 -33.63 -17.99 27.71
C LEU A 196 -33.38 -17.10 26.49
N LEU A 197 -34.07 -17.36 25.38
CA LEU A 197 -33.93 -16.58 24.14
C LEU A 197 -34.38 -15.13 24.36
N ALA A 198 -35.50 -14.91 25.05
CA ALA A 198 -35.99 -13.56 25.33
C ALA A 198 -35.04 -12.78 26.26
N ASP A 199 -34.48 -13.46 27.26
CA ASP A 199 -33.53 -12.86 28.21
C ASP A 199 -32.20 -12.48 27.52
N CYS A 200 -31.76 -13.22 26.49
CA CYS A 200 -30.62 -12.83 25.66
C CYS A 200 -30.84 -11.46 25.00
N TYR A 201 -32.01 -11.23 24.41
CA TYR A 201 -32.34 -9.92 23.82
C TYR A 201 -32.44 -8.80 24.86
N LEU A 202 -33.09 -9.08 26.00
CA LEU A 202 -33.21 -8.10 27.09
C LEU A 202 -31.82 -7.70 27.60
N LYS A 203 -30.92 -8.68 27.74
CA LYS A 203 -29.55 -8.47 28.19
C LYS A 203 -28.73 -7.67 27.17
N ALA A 204 -28.78 -8.05 25.89
CA ALA A 204 -28.09 -7.33 24.83
C ALA A 204 -28.56 -5.86 24.75
N LYS A 205 -29.88 -5.60 24.82
CA LYS A 205 -30.43 -4.24 24.77
C LYS A 205 -30.09 -3.40 26.00
N GLU A 206 -29.98 -4.02 27.17
CA GLU A 206 -29.53 -3.34 28.39
C GLU A 206 -28.11 -2.80 28.24
N ASN A 207 -27.23 -3.59 27.61
CA ASN A 207 -25.81 -3.28 27.48
C ASN A 207 -25.51 -2.31 26.34
N ASP A 208 -26.12 -2.54 25.18
CA ASP A 208 -26.04 -1.68 24.01
C ASP A 208 -27.44 -1.26 23.51
N PRO A 209 -27.98 -0.13 24.01
CA PRO A 209 -29.28 0.36 23.59
C PRO A 209 -29.35 0.87 22.15
N GLU A 210 -28.22 1.19 21.52
CA GLU A 210 -28.16 1.80 20.18
C GLU A 210 -28.05 0.75 19.08
N ALA A 211 -27.44 -0.41 19.36
CA ALA A 211 -27.41 -1.53 18.42
C ALA A 211 -28.85 -2.04 18.13
N LEU A 212 -29.15 -2.28 16.84
CA LEU A 212 -30.38 -2.96 16.44
C LEU A 212 -30.22 -4.45 16.65
N LEU A 213 -31.18 -5.04 17.38
CA LEU A 213 -31.13 -6.47 17.71
C LEU A 213 -31.88 -7.31 16.68
N MET A 214 -31.15 -8.17 16.00
CA MET A 214 -31.59 -8.99 14.87
C MET A 214 -31.83 -10.44 15.31
N TYR A 215 -32.86 -11.05 14.73
CA TYR A 215 -33.01 -12.52 14.68
C TYR A 215 -32.53 -13.01 13.32
N ASN A 216 -31.60 -13.96 13.26
CA ASN A 216 -31.02 -14.46 12.00
C ASN A 216 -31.30 -15.95 11.83
N ASP A 217 -31.84 -16.37 10.68
CA ASP A 217 -32.13 -17.79 10.42
C ASP A 217 -32.03 -18.14 8.92
N ASN A 218 -31.68 -19.40 8.65
CA ASN A 218 -31.50 -19.94 7.31
C ASN A 218 -32.80 -20.41 6.65
N GLY A 219 -32.75 -20.60 5.33
CA GLY A 219 -33.82 -21.25 4.58
C GLY A 219 -35.09 -20.40 4.43
N LEU A 220 -35.03 -19.10 4.80
CA LEU A 220 -36.17 -18.20 4.73
C LEU A 220 -36.40 -17.66 3.32
N LEU A 221 -35.35 -17.53 2.51
CA LEU A 221 -35.43 -17.00 1.14
C LEU A 221 -35.87 -18.06 0.10
N ILE A 222 -35.56 -19.34 0.33
CA ILE A 222 -35.80 -20.45 -0.62
C ILE A 222 -37.26 -20.94 -0.68
N ASN A 223 -38.22 -20.10 -0.29
CA ASN A 223 -39.65 -20.42 -0.24
C ASN A 223 -39.94 -21.73 0.52
N ASN A 224 -39.59 -21.76 1.81
CA ASN A 224 -39.93 -22.83 2.75
C ASN A 224 -41.07 -22.36 3.69
N PRO A 225 -42.36 -22.49 3.29
CA PRO A 225 -43.49 -21.98 4.06
C PRO A 225 -43.52 -22.45 5.51
N THR A 226 -43.19 -23.72 5.76
CA THR A 226 -43.21 -24.31 7.11
C THR A 226 -42.22 -23.61 8.02
N LYS A 227 -40.96 -23.48 7.59
CA LYS A 227 -39.93 -22.83 8.41
C LYS A 227 -40.21 -21.33 8.57
N GLN A 228 -40.69 -20.67 7.53
CA GLN A 228 -41.13 -19.28 7.60
C GLN A 228 -42.24 -19.08 8.64
N ASP A 229 -43.25 -19.97 8.68
CA ASP A 229 -44.32 -19.90 9.70
C ASP A 229 -43.76 -20.12 11.11
N GLN A 230 -42.86 -21.09 11.29
CA GLN A 230 -42.20 -21.35 12.58
C GLN A 230 -41.40 -20.13 13.08
N VAL A 231 -40.62 -19.49 12.21
CA VAL A 231 -39.88 -18.25 12.56
C VAL A 231 -40.83 -17.11 12.89
N ILE A 232 -41.90 -16.92 12.13
CA ILE A 232 -42.91 -15.87 12.40
C ILE A 232 -43.56 -16.10 13.77
N GLU A 233 -43.91 -17.35 14.10
CA GLU A 233 -44.49 -17.71 15.40
C GLU A 233 -43.50 -17.49 16.54
N LEU A 234 -42.25 -17.93 16.38
CA LEU A 234 -41.20 -17.76 17.38
C LEU A 234 -40.93 -16.28 17.68
N ILE A 235 -40.71 -15.45 16.64
CA ILE A 235 -40.45 -14.01 16.81
C ILE A 235 -41.62 -13.34 17.55
N ARG A 236 -42.86 -13.64 17.18
CA ARG A 236 -44.05 -13.09 17.86
C ARG A 236 -44.14 -13.54 19.32
N GLU A 237 -43.78 -14.79 19.62
CA GLU A 237 -43.75 -15.27 21.00
C GLU A 237 -42.66 -14.56 21.82
N LEU A 238 -41.45 -14.38 21.27
CA LEU A 238 -40.36 -13.66 21.94
C LEU A 238 -40.72 -12.18 22.18
N GLN A 239 -41.31 -11.50 21.20
CA GLN A 239 -41.83 -10.15 21.36
C GLN A 239 -42.94 -10.09 22.43
N GLY A 240 -43.82 -11.09 22.47
CA GLY A 240 -44.85 -11.22 23.51
C GLY A 240 -44.27 -11.42 24.92
N ARG A 241 -43.04 -11.91 25.03
CA ARG A 241 -42.26 -12.07 26.28
C ARG A 241 -41.39 -10.84 26.60
N GLY A 242 -41.41 -9.81 25.76
CA GLY A 242 -40.70 -8.56 25.97
C GLY A 242 -39.35 -8.44 25.26
N ALA A 243 -38.96 -9.42 24.43
CA ALA A 243 -37.71 -9.34 23.67
C ALA A 243 -37.78 -8.19 22.63
N PRO A 244 -36.84 -7.21 22.67
CA PRO A 244 -36.78 -6.12 21.71
C PRO A 244 -36.15 -6.56 20.39
N ILE A 245 -36.83 -7.41 19.62
CA ILE A 245 -36.39 -7.80 18.28
C ILE A 245 -36.71 -6.67 17.30
N GLU A 246 -35.68 -6.12 16.67
CA GLU A 246 -35.72 -4.90 15.86
C GLU A 246 -35.41 -5.15 14.37
N GLY A 247 -35.00 -6.35 13.99
CA GLY A 247 -34.83 -6.74 12.59
C GLY A 247 -34.75 -8.25 12.35
N LEU A 248 -34.75 -8.64 11.08
CA LEU A 248 -34.71 -10.04 10.63
C LEU A 248 -33.56 -10.25 9.63
N GLY A 249 -32.62 -11.12 9.96
CA GLY A 249 -31.64 -11.69 9.04
C GLY A 249 -32.21 -12.92 8.32
N MET A 250 -32.10 -12.96 7.00
CA MET A 250 -32.50 -14.10 6.15
C MET A 250 -31.26 -14.69 5.49
N GLN A 251 -30.64 -15.68 6.16
CA GLN A 251 -29.41 -16.30 5.67
C GLN A 251 -29.65 -17.05 4.36
N SER A 252 -28.78 -16.83 3.38
CA SER A 252 -29.04 -17.20 1.99
C SER A 252 -27.86 -17.90 1.32
N HIS A 253 -27.45 -19.03 1.87
CA HIS A 253 -26.56 -19.97 1.18
C HIS A 253 -27.30 -20.72 0.07
N LEU A 254 -27.21 -20.21 -1.15
CA LEU A 254 -27.90 -20.76 -2.32
C LEU A 254 -26.97 -21.70 -3.09
N GLY A 255 -27.52 -22.75 -3.67
CA GLY A 255 -26.73 -23.76 -4.39
C GLY A 255 -27.62 -24.71 -5.16
N THR A 256 -27.10 -25.32 -6.22
CA THR A 256 -27.80 -26.41 -6.91
C THR A 256 -27.96 -27.63 -5.98
N PRO A 257 -29.11 -28.32 -6.01
CA PRO A 257 -30.31 -28.07 -6.82
C PRO A 257 -31.32 -27.07 -6.19
N HIS A 258 -31.00 -26.47 -5.04
CA HIS A 258 -31.89 -25.62 -4.23
C HIS A 258 -31.77 -24.11 -4.54
N ILE A 259 -31.77 -23.73 -5.82
CA ILE A 259 -31.78 -22.33 -6.26
C ILE A 259 -33.22 -21.78 -6.25
N VAL A 260 -33.40 -20.54 -5.82
CA VAL A 260 -34.71 -19.85 -5.77
C VAL A 260 -34.90 -18.93 -6.97
N THR A 261 -36.07 -18.89 -7.60
CA THR A 261 -36.30 -17.88 -8.65
C THR A 261 -36.49 -16.50 -8.02
N PRO A 262 -36.11 -15.40 -8.70
CA PRO A 262 -36.33 -14.04 -8.19
C PRO A 262 -37.81 -13.76 -7.80
N GLU A 263 -38.78 -14.30 -8.55
CA GLU A 263 -40.20 -14.21 -8.21
C GLU A 263 -40.54 -14.91 -6.88
N ASN A 264 -39.95 -16.08 -6.62
CA ASN A 264 -40.17 -16.81 -5.36
C ASN A 264 -39.42 -16.19 -4.19
N ALA A 265 -38.27 -15.56 -4.44
CA ALA A 265 -37.58 -14.73 -3.46
C ALA A 265 -38.47 -13.54 -3.05
N LEU A 266 -39.07 -12.82 -4.02
CA LEU A 266 -40.04 -11.75 -3.75
C LEU A 266 -41.25 -12.25 -2.94
N LYS A 267 -41.83 -13.40 -3.28
CA LYS A 267 -42.93 -14.00 -2.49
C LYS A 267 -42.52 -14.34 -1.05
N SER A 268 -41.29 -14.79 -0.86
CA SER A 268 -40.76 -15.07 0.48
C SER A 268 -40.60 -13.77 1.28
N LEU A 269 -40.10 -12.71 0.65
CA LEU A 269 -40.01 -11.37 1.24
C LEU A 269 -41.39 -10.79 1.58
N ASP A 270 -42.38 -10.90 0.69
CA ASP A 270 -43.77 -10.48 0.93
C ASP A 270 -44.39 -11.20 2.15
N LYS A 271 -44.01 -12.45 2.38
CA LYS A 271 -44.48 -13.21 3.55
C LYS A 271 -43.78 -12.74 4.81
N MET A 272 -42.45 -12.65 4.80
CA MET A 272 -41.67 -12.30 5.99
C MET A 272 -41.85 -10.83 6.41
N SER A 273 -42.15 -9.93 5.46
CA SER A 273 -42.43 -8.51 5.73
C SER A 273 -43.64 -8.28 6.63
N ASN A 274 -44.54 -9.26 6.78
CA ASN A 274 -45.66 -9.19 7.73
C ASN A 274 -45.24 -9.13 9.21
N LEU A 275 -43.96 -9.34 9.51
CA LEU A 275 -43.38 -9.08 10.83
C LEU A 275 -43.18 -7.58 11.10
N ASN A 276 -43.23 -6.72 10.07
CA ASN A 276 -42.91 -5.30 10.14
C ASN A 276 -41.53 -5.01 10.73
N LEU A 277 -40.56 -5.88 10.42
CA LEU A 277 -39.17 -5.74 10.78
C LEU A 277 -38.35 -5.42 9.52
N PRO A 278 -37.32 -4.55 9.59
CA PRO A 278 -36.35 -4.42 8.52
C PRO A 278 -35.65 -5.76 8.28
N ILE A 279 -35.60 -6.17 7.02
CA ILE A 279 -35.02 -7.43 6.57
C ILE A 279 -33.61 -7.16 6.03
N PHE A 280 -32.63 -7.90 6.52
CA PHE A 280 -31.30 -8.01 5.93
C PHE A 280 -31.17 -9.36 5.27
N ILE A 281 -30.73 -9.38 4.02
CA ILE A 281 -30.31 -10.64 3.39
C ILE A 281 -28.89 -10.90 3.89
N THR A 282 -28.77 -11.82 4.83
CA THR A 282 -27.51 -12.19 5.45
C THR A 282 -26.92 -13.40 4.73
N GLU A 283 -25.62 -13.59 4.87
CA GLU A 283 -24.90 -14.80 4.43
C GLU A 283 -25.21 -15.23 2.97
N LEU A 284 -25.29 -14.26 2.04
CA LEU A 284 -25.59 -14.55 0.65
C LEU A 284 -24.35 -15.15 -0.04
N ASP A 285 -24.43 -16.40 -0.47
CA ASP A 285 -23.48 -16.99 -1.40
C ASP A 285 -24.20 -17.93 -2.38
N ILE A 286 -23.70 -18.04 -3.61
CA ILE A 286 -24.45 -18.66 -4.72
C ILE A 286 -23.58 -19.66 -5.46
N GLY A 287 -23.81 -20.95 -5.23
CA GLY A 287 -23.12 -22.04 -5.93
C GLY A 287 -23.89 -22.51 -7.15
N THR A 288 -23.17 -22.72 -8.26
CA THR A 288 -23.77 -23.18 -9.53
C THR A 288 -23.01 -24.35 -10.14
N GLU A 289 -22.23 -25.09 -9.34
CA GLU A 289 -21.47 -26.28 -9.79
C GLU A 289 -20.59 -26.01 -11.03
N GLY A 290 -19.99 -24.81 -11.11
CA GLY A 290 -19.11 -24.41 -12.22
C GLY A 290 -19.80 -23.75 -13.42
N HIS A 291 -21.12 -23.50 -13.36
CA HIS A 291 -21.85 -22.76 -14.37
C HIS A 291 -21.70 -21.24 -14.21
N TRP A 292 -20.49 -20.71 -14.40
CA TRP A 292 -20.11 -19.33 -14.10
C TRP A 292 -20.92 -18.25 -14.84
N ASP A 293 -21.25 -18.46 -16.12
CA ASP A 293 -22.08 -17.49 -16.88
C ASP A 293 -23.50 -17.41 -16.31
N PHE A 294 -24.07 -18.56 -15.94
CA PHE A 294 -25.39 -18.62 -15.29
C PHE A 294 -25.36 -17.97 -13.90
N GLN A 295 -24.29 -18.20 -13.12
CA GLN A 295 -24.10 -17.54 -11.82
C GLN A 295 -24.13 -16.02 -11.95
N ALA A 296 -23.47 -15.46 -12.96
CA ALA A 296 -23.42 -14.02 -13.22
C ALA A 296 -24.81 -13.44 -13.53
N GLU A 297 -25.56 -14.08 -14.42
CA GLU A 297 -26.93 -13.66 -14.74
C GLU A 297 -27.89 -13.81 -13.55
N TYR A 298 -27.74 -14.91 -12.80
CA TYR A 298 -28.57 -15.17 -11.63
C TYR A 298 -28.29 -14.20 -10.48
N ILE A 299 -27.02 -13.85 -10.21
CA ILE A 299 -26.65 -12.80 -9.25
C ILE A 299 -27.35 -11.50 -9.59
N ARG A 300 -27.31 -11.11 -10.87
CA ARG A 300 -27.93 -9.86 -11.34
C ARG A 300 -29.43 -9.83 -11.09
N ASP A 301 -30.12 -10.91 -11.46
CA ASP A 301 -31.56 -11.00 -11.28
C ASP A 301 -31.97 -11.09 -9.81
N LEU A 302 -31.27 -11.90 -9.01
CA LEU A 302 -31.58 -12.06 -7.61
C LEU A 302 -31.32 -10.75 -6.85
N LEU A 303 -30.15 -10.13 -7.01
CA LEU A 303 -29.86 -8.84 -6.36
C LEU A 303 -30.88 -7.78 -6.77
N THR A 304 -31.29 -7.71 -8.03
CA THR A 304 -32.35 -6.79 -8.49
C THR A 304 -33.67 -7.03 -7.77
N ALA A 305 -34.10 -8.29 -7.63
CA ALA A 305 -35.30 -8.62 -6.88
C ALA A 305 -35.19 -8.22 -5.40
N LEU A 306 -34.09 -8.57 -4.73
CA LEU A 306 -33.84 -8.26 -3.32
C LEU A 306 -33.81 -6.74 -3.08
N TYR A 307 -33.03 -6.00 -3.87
CA TYR A 307 -32.87 -4.55 -3.76
C TYR A 307 -34.18 -3.79 -4.04
N SER A 308 -35.06 -4.35 -4.89
CA SER A 308 -36.36 -3.76 -5.22
C SER A 308 -37.46 -3.89 -4.14
N HIS A 309 -37.21 -4.63 -3.07
CA HIS A 309 -38.23 -4.89 -2.06
C HIS A 309 -38.10 -3.90 -0.88
N GLU A 310 -39.20 -3.24 -0.51
CA GLU A 310 -39.20 -2.14 0.48
C GLU A 310 -38.74 -2.56 1.89
N SER A 311 -39.03 -3.80 2.29
CA SER A 311 -38.60 -4.32 3.59
C SER A 311 -37.12 -4.71 3.63
N VAL A 312 -36.42 -4.79 2.49
CA VAL A 312 -34.99 -5.13 2.46
C VAL A 312 -34.17 -3.87 2.72
N HIS A 313 -33.38 -3.89 3.78
CA HIS A 313 -32.59 -2.75 4.26
C HIS A 313 -31.08 -2.96 4.13
N GLY A 314 -30.63 -4.15 3.72
CA GLY A 314 -29.24 -4.42 3.39
C GLY A 314 -29.04 -5.83 2.86
N ILE A 315 -27.91 -6.05 2.19
CA ILE A 315 -27.50 -7.35 1.64
C ILE A 315 -26.05 -7.58 2.06
N ILE A 316 -25.76 -8.72 2.71
CA ILE A 316 -24.45 -9.09 3.21
C ILE A 316 -24.04 -10.41 2.55
N GLN A 317 -22.99 -10.36 1.74
CA GLN A 317 -22.43 -11.53 1.07
C GLN A 317 -21.58 -12.34 2.03
N TRP A 318 -21.57 -13.67 1.93
CA TRP A 318 -20.72 -14.50 2.78
C TRP A 318 -19.37 -14.78 2.11
N GLY A 319 -18.40 -13.89 2.31
CA GLY A 319 -17.09 -13.95 1.64
C GLY A 319 -17.16 -13.59 0.16
N PHE A 320 -16.00 -13.31 -0.45
CA PHE A 320 -15.93 -12.89 -1.86
C PHE A 320 -14.67 -13.36 -2.60
N TRP A 321 -13.67 -13.86 -1.87
CA TRP A 321 -12.38 -14.28 -2.43
C TRP A 321 -12.17 -15.79 -2.29
N GLU A 322 -11.87 -16.47 -3.40
CA GLU A 322 -11.69 -17.93 -3.43
C GLU A 322 -10.60 -18.43 -2.48
N GLY A 323 -9.56 -17.62 -2.23
CA GLY A 323 -8.47 -17.99 -1.34
C GLY A 323 -8.86 -18.11 0.13
N HIS A 324 -10.00 -17.54 0.53
CA HIS A 324 -10.51 -17.62 1.90
C HIS A 324 -12.05 -17.66 1.92
N HIS A 325 -12.62 -18.77 1.47
CA HIS A 325 -14.07 -18.99 1.47
C HIS A 325 -14.41 -20.46 1.73
N TRP A 326 -15.39 -20.71 2.60
CA TRP A 326 -15.86 -22.08 2.90
C TRP A 326 -16.52 -22.81 1.70
N ARG A 327 -16.94 -22.05 0.68
CA ARG A 327 -17.46 -22.50 -0.61
C ARG A 327 -16.70 -21.76 -1.72
N PRO A 328 -15.50 -22.21 -2.12
CA PRO A 328 -14.69 -21.51 -3.11
C PRO A 328 -15.40 -21.31 -4.47
N ASP A 329 -16.41 -22.13 -4.79
CA ASP A 329 -17.23 -22.00 -5.99
C ASP A 329 -18.21 -20.83 -5.96
N THR A 330 -18.40 -20.15 -4.82
CA THR A 330 -19.31 -19.00 -4.69
C THR A 330 -18.61 -17.65 -4.67
N ALA A 331 -17.28 -17.64 -4.66
CA ALA A 331 -16.48 -16.42 -4.63
C ALA A 331 -16.66 -15.55 -5.88
N LEU A 332 -16.49 -14.24 -5.74
CA LEU A 332 -16.49 -13.28 -6.85
C LEU A 332 -15.13 -13.20 -7.54
N TYR A 333 -14.04 -13.46 -6.80
CA TYR A 333 -12.67 -13.43 -7.30
C TYR A 333 -11.98 -14.77 -7.10
N THR A 334 -11.15 -15.15 -8.05
CA THR A 334 -10.28 -16.32 -7.95
C THR A 334 -9.14 -16.10 -6.95
N THR A 335 -8.41 -17.17 -6.62
CA THR A 335 -7.25 -17.13 -5.71
C THR A 335 -6.19 -16.10 -6.11
N ASP A 336 -6.00 -15.85 -7.40
CA ASP A 336 -5.08 -14.86 -7.97
C ASP A 336 -5.70 -13.45 -8.16
N TRP A 337 -6.91 -13.23 -7.63
CA TRP A 337 -7.68 -11.98 -7.71
C TRP A 337 -8.24 -11.64 -9.09
N THR A 338 -8.27 -12.60 -10.01
CA THR A 338 -9.00 -12.43 -11.26
C THR A 338 -10.51 -12.41 -10.98
N PRO A 339 -11.27 -11.40 -11.42
CA PRO A 339 -12.72 -11.40 -11.23
C PRO A 339 -13.37 -12.54 -12.04
N ARG A 340 -14.25 -13.31 -11.41
CA ARG A 340 -15.14 -14.26 -12.09
C ARG A 340 -16.24 -13.50 -12.82
N PRO A 341 -16.97 -14.14 -13.77
CA PRO A 341 -18.15 -13.54 -14.39
C PRO A 341 -19.16 -12.98 -13.37
N ALA A 342 -19.34 -13.66 -12.24
CA ALA A 342 -20.12 -13.20 -11.10
C ALA A 342 -19.60 -11.90 -10.47
N GLY A 343 -18.27 -11.78 -10.28
CA GLY A 343 -17.63 -10.57 -9.77
C GLY A 343 -17.79 -9.38 -10.71
N LEU A 344 -17.60 -9.58 -12.01
CA LEU A 344 -17.85 -8.55 -13.02
C LEU A 344 -19.31 -8.09 -13.03
N ALA A 345 -20.26 -9.03 -12.90
CA ALA A 345 -21.68 -8.70 -12.84
C ALA A 345 -22.03 -7.91 -11.57
N PHE A 346 -21.44 -8.27 -10.43
CA PHE A 346 -21.58 -7.55 -9.17
C PHE A 346 -21.04 -6.12 -9.27
N GLU A 347 -19.80 -5.94 -9.76
CA GLU A 347 -19.19 -4.62 -9.93
C GLU A 347 -20.02 -3.71 -10.86
N GLU A 348 -20.49 -4.23 -11.99
CA GLU A 348 -21.33 -3.47 -12.92
C GLU A 348 -22.63 -2.97 -12.25
N ILE A 349 -23.26 -3.82 -11.44
CA ILE A 349 -24.48 -3.43 -10.71
C ILE A 349 -24.15 -2.35 -9.68
N MET A 350 -23.10 -2.55 -8.87
CA MET A 350 -22.81 -1.67 -7.75
C MET A 350 -22.25 -0.32 -8.17
N PHE A 351 -21.39 -0.27 -9.19
CA PHE A 351 -20.63 0.93 -9.55
C PHE A 351 -21.08 1.61 -10.84
N ASN A 352 -21.89 0.94 -11.66
CA ASN A 352 -22.39 1.53 -12.91
C ASN A 352 -23.92 1.69 -12.92
N GLU A 353 -24.68 0.71 -12.40
CA GLU A 353 -26.15 0.75 -12.43
C GLU A 353 -26.77 1.37 -11.17
N TRP A 354 -26.26 1.05 -9.98
CA TRP A 354 -26.77 1.51 -8.68
C TRP A 354 -25.92 2.59 -8.04
N GLU A 355 -25.41 3.48 -8.88
CA GLU A 355 -24.66 4.63 -8.46
C GLU A 355 -24.99 5.83 -9.36
N THR A 356 -24.97 7.03 -8.79
CA THR A 356 -25.34 8.25 -9.53
C THR A 356 -24.09 9.03 -9.92
N HIS A 357 -23.74 8.95 -11.20
CA HIS A 357 -22.63 9.69 -11.82
C HIS A 357 -23.12 10.35 -13.11
N VAL A 358 -23.54 11.61 -13.03
CA VAL A 358 -24.15 12.28 -14.18
C VAL A 358 -23.71 13.72 -14.36
N THR A 359 -23.58 14.13 -15.62
CA THR A 359 -23.45 15.54 -15.98
C THR A 359 -24.74 16.03 -16.62
N ARG A 360 -25.20 17.21 -16.20
CA ARG A 360 -26.42 17.88 -16.69
C ARG A 360 -26.11 19.35 -16.95
N ILE A 361 -26.99 20.00 -17.70
CA ILE A 361 -26.89 21.43 -17.99
C ILE A 361 -28.13 22.12 -17.45
N THR A 362 -27.98 23.27 -16.79
CA THR A 362 -29.11 24.04 -16.26
C THR A 362 -30.03 24.52 -17.38
N ASN A 363 -31.34 24.44 -17.12
CA ASN A 363 -32.38 24.97 -18.03
C ASN A 363 -32.47 26.51 -17.96
N GLN A 364 -33.41 27.11 -18.69
CA GLN A 364 -33.66 28.56 -18.72
C GLN A 364 -33.99 29.18 -17.35
N SER A 365 -34.43 28.36 -16.39
CA SER A 365 -34.69 28.77 -15.00
C SER A 365 -33.49 28.54 -14.08
N GLY A 366 -32.33 28.17 -14.64
CA GLY A 366 -31.09 27.88 -13.89
C GLY A 366 -31.12 26.59 -13.07
N ILE A 367 -32.02 25.65 -13.39
CA ILE A 367 -32.26 24.46 -12.54
C ILE A 367 -31.85 23.17 -13.25
N VAL A 368 -31.22 22.26 -12.49
CA VAL A 368 -31.10 20.82 -12.79
C VAL A 368 -31.91 20.05 -11.75
N SER A 369 -32.63 19.02 -12.18
CA SER A 369 -33.28 18.07 -11.28
C SER A 369 -32.96 16.66 -11.75
N GLU A 370 -32.50 15.82 -10.83
CA GLU A 370 -32.09 14.45 -11.11
C GLU A 370 -32.56 13.52 -9.99
N GLU A 371 -33.04 12.32 -10.35
CA GLU A 371 -33.31 11.26 -9.38
C GLU A 371 -32.00 10.57 -9.01
N CYS A 372 -31.57 10.70 -7.76
CA CYS A 372 -30.27 10.23 -7.27
C CYS A 372 -30.46 9.08 -6.28
N PHE A 373 -29.58 8.07 -6.33
CA PHE A 373 -29.51 7.05 -5.28
C PHE A 373 -29.18 7.66 -3.91
N HIS A 374 -29.67 7.06 -2.83
CA HIS A 374 -29.46 7.61 -1.49
C HIS A 374 -27.98 7.57 -1.08
N GLY A 375 -27.45 8.71 -0.65
CA GLY A 375 -26.03 8.88 -0.47
C GLY A 375 -25.55 10.30 -0.23
N ASP A 376 -24.24 10.44 -0.07
CA ASP A 376 -23.54 11.72 -0.12
C ASP A 376 -23.03 11.98 -1.54
N PHE A 377 -22.99 13.25 -1.90
CA PHE A 377 -22.70 13.72 -3.24
C PHE A 377 -21.73 14.89 -3.21
N GLU A 378 -20.81 14.89 -4.16
CA GLU A 378 -20.08 16.06 -4.59
C GLU A 378 -20.73 16.62 -5.87
N ILE A 379 -21.05 17.91 -5.84
CA ILE A 379 -21.68 18.66 -6.92
C ILE A 379 -20.68 19.67 -7.43
N THR A 380 -20.22 19.50 -8.67
CA THR A 380 -19.33 20.45 -9.34
C THR A 380 -20.09 21.22 -10.39
N ALA A 381 -20.20 22.53 -10.21
CA ALA A 381 -20.81 23.47 -11.15
C ALA A 381 -19.74 24.23 -11.93
N LYS A 382 -19.83 24.19 -13.25
CA LYS A 382 -18.92 24.85 -14.17
C LYS A 382 -19.68 25.82 -15.08
N TYR A 383 -19.28 27.08 -15.05
CA TYR A 383 -19.87 28.15 -15.85
C TYR A 383 -18.78 29.14 -16.24
N ASP A 384 -18.60 29.35 -17.55
CA ASP A 384 -17.44 30.05 -18.11
C ASP A 384 -16.10 29.48 -17.55
N ASN A 385 -15.32 30.29 -16.84
CA ASN A 385 -14.06 29.89 -16.19
C ASN A 385 -14.23 29.52 -14.71
N ASN A 386 -15.44 29.63 -14.15
CA ASN A 386 -15.69 29.33 -12.74
C ASN A 386 -15.99 27.84 -12.55
N ILE A 387 -15.35 27.23 -11.55
CA ILE A 387 -15.63 25.88 -11.06
C ILE A 387 -15.93 26.00 -9.57
N ILE A 388 -17.13 25.57 -9.16
CA ILE A 388 -17.57 25.59 -7.77
C ILE A 388 -17.94 24.17 -7.38
N THR A 389 -17.40 23.70 -6.26
CA THR A 389 -17.68 22.38 -5.72
C THR A 389 -18.41 22.50 -4.38
N ASN A 390 -19.50 21.75 -4.24
CA ASN A 390 -20.34 21.69 -3.04
C ASN A 390 -20.62 20.23 -2.69
N THR A 391 -20.98 19.96 -1.44
CA THR A 391 -21.46 18.64 -1.03
C THR A 391 -22.93 18.69 -0.61
N ILE A 392 -23.66 17.59 -0.83
CA ILE A 392 -25.05 17.42 -0.38
C ILE A 392 -25.36 15.96 -0.10
N THR A 393 -26.27 15.71 0.84
CA THR A 393 -26.79 14.38 1.13
C THR A 393 -28.21 14.23 0.55
N VAL A 394 -28.48 13.09 -0.09
CA VAL A 394 -29.80 12.70 -0.60
C VAL A 394 -30.33 11.56 0.26
N LEU A 395 -31.36 11.85 1.07
CA LEU A 395 -32.00 10.89 1.98
C LEU A 395 -33.29 10.33 1.40
N GLN A 396 -33.68 9.16 1.90
CA GLN A 396 -34.93 8.50 1.51
C GLN A 396 -36.16 9.35 1.90
N ASN A 397 -37.11 9.48 0.96
CA ASN A 397 -38.36 10.23 1.13
C ASN A 397 -38.18 11.75 1.35
N GLU A 398 -36.98 12.28 1.09
CA GLU A 398 -36.69 13.71 1.16
C GLU A 398 -36.40 14.27 -0.23
N THR A 399 -36.70 15.55 -0.46
CA THR A 399 -36.23 16.27 -1.64
C THR A 399 -35.01 17.08 -1.26
N ALA A 400 -33.85 16.67 -1.77
CA ALA A 400 -32.61 17.40 -1.56
C ALA A 400 -32.57 18.63 -2.47
N SER A 401 -32.14 19.77 -1.95
CA SER A 401 -32.03 21.00 -2.73
C SER A 401 -30.75 21.76 -2.41
N LEU A 402 -30.01 22.14 -3.45
CA LEU A 402 -28.78 22.91 -3.35
C LEU A 402 -28.90 24.19 -4.19
N THR A 403 -28.49 25.32 -3.64
CA THR A 403 -28.33 26.57 -4.41
C THR A 403 -26.84 26.87 -4.58
N VAL A 404 -26.39 26.97 -5.83
CA VAL A 404 -25.02 27.34 -6.19
C VAL A 404 -25.03 28.79 -6.69
N ILE A 405 -24.23 29.63 -6.06
CA ILE A 405 -24.10 31.06 -6.43
C ILE A 405 -22.80 31.23 -7.24
N ILE A 406 -22.91 31.72 -8.47
CA ILE A 406 -21.77 31.94 -9.37
C ILE A 406 -21.61 33.44 -9.64
N HIS A 407 -20.45 34.01 -9.30
CA HIS A 407 -20.20 35.43 -9.51
C HIS A 407 -19.91 35.71 -11.00
N THR A 408 -20.58 36.72 -11.59
CA THR A 408 -20.60 36.99 -13.04
C THR A 408 -20.18 38.41 -13.46
N ASP A 409 -20.02 39.35 -12.53
CA ASP A 409 -19.51 40.70 -12.81
C ASP A 409 -18.09 40.80 -12.24
N ASN A 410 -17.12 41.22 -13.06
CA ASN A 410 -15.71 41.38 -12.67
C ASN A 410 -15.33 42.87 -12.67
N MET A 411 -14.92 43.41 -11.54
CA MET A 411 -14.45 44.78 -11.34
C MET A 411 -12.92 44.82 -11.39
N PRO A 412 -12.32 45.83 -12.04
CA PRO A 412 -10.87 45.89 -12.14
C PRO A 412 -10.20 46.17 -10.78
N PRO A 413 -8.97 45.68 -10.57
CA PRO A 413 -8.21 45.93 -9.36
C PRO A 413 -7.92 47.43 -9.14
N SER A 414 -7.72 47.80 -7.88
CA SER A 414 -7.27 49.16 -7.51
C SER A 414 -5.86 49.47 -8.05
N THR A 415 -5.48 50.75 -8.12
CA THR A 415 -4.14 51.13 -8.59
C THR A 415 -3.06 50.62 -7.62
N PRO A 416 -2.03 49.89 -8.09
CA PRO A 416 -0.99 49.35 -7.22
C PRO A 416 -0.24 50.43 -6.42
N LEU A 417 -0.11 50.20 -5.12
CA LEU A 417 0.76 50.97 -4.23
C LEU A 417 2.18 50.42 -4.34
N ILE A 418 3.16 51.32 -4.49
CA ILE A 418 4.58 50.97 -4.57
C ILE A 418 5.29 51.48 -3.31
N ASN A 419 5.88 50.57 -2.54
CA ASN A 419 6.66 50.90 -1.35
C ASN A 419 8.11 50.44 -1.54
N GLY A 420 9.07 51.34 -1.33
CA GLY A 420 10.48 51.02 -1.40
C GLY A 420 11.37 52.26 -1.40
N PRO A 421 12.70 52.09 -1.46
CA PRO A 421 13.65 53.19 -1.37
C PRO A 421 13.63 54.09 -2.62
N THR A 422 13.28 55.36 -2.49
CA THR A 422 13.28 56.30 -3.65
C THR A 422 14.66 56.85 -4.03
N ASN A 423 15.72 56.44 -3.32
CA ASN A 423 17.09 56.84 -3.61
C ASN A 423 18.06 55.67 -3.37
N GLY A 424 19.08 55.54 -4.23
CA GLY A 424 20.03 54.44 -4.18
C GLY A 424 21.38 54.70 -4.85
N LYS A 425 22.19 53.65 -4.96
CA LYS A 425 23.46 53.59 -5.66
C LYS A 425 23.39 52.50 -6.72
N ALA A 426 24.04 52.74 -7.86
CA ALA A 426 24.10 51.78 -8.95
C ALA A 426 24.73 50.46 -8.45
N GLU A 427 24.32 49.35 -9.03
CA GLU A 427 24.77 47.98 -8.72
C GLU A 427 24.36 47.45 -7.32
N ASN A 428 23.58 48.21 -6.55
CA ASN A 428 22.99 47.72 -5.30
C ASN A 428 21.57 47.16 -5.54
N ARG A 429 21.26 46.04 -4.87
CA ARG A 429 19.93 45.41 -4.86
C ARG A 429 19.00 46.14 -3.90
N TYR A 430 17.79 46.47 -4.35
CA TYR A 430 16.74 47.16 -3.59
C TYR A 430 15.45 46.37 -3.63
N GLU A 431 14.86 46.15 -2.46
CA GLU A 431 13.54 45.53 -2.32
C GLU A 431 12.43 46.57 -2.43
N TYR A 432 11.39 46.24 -3.19
CA TYR A 432 10.15 47.00 -3.31
C TYR A 432 8.98 46.07 -3.04
N SER A 433 7.98 46.57 -2.30
CA SER A 433 6.70 45.90 -2.17
C SER A 433 5.60 46.57 -2.99
N PHE A 434 4.76 45.74 -3.59
CA PHE A 434 3.65 46.13 -4.44
C PHE A 434 2.36 45.53 -3.90
N SER A 435 1.33 46.34 -3.70
CA SER A 435 0.04 45.85 -3.22
C SER A 435 -1.11 46.53 -3.96
N SER A 436 -2.10 45.74 -4.33
CA SER A 436 -3.36 46.14 -4.93
C SER A 436 -4.45 45.27 -4.34
N SER A 437 -5.67 45.79 -4.26
CA SER A 437 -6.86 45.04 -3.86
C SER A 437 -7.86 44.99 -5.01
N ASP A 438 -8.44 43.83 -5.23
CA ASP A 438 -9.58 43.62 -6.11
C ASP A 438 -10.91 43.80 -5.34
N PRO A 439 -11.88 44.55 -5.87
CA PRO A 439 -13.20 44.66 -5.25
C PRO A 439 -13.99 43.35 -5.15
N ASP A 440 -13.71 42.36 -6.01
CA ASP A 440 -14.32 41.03 -6.03
C ASP A 440 -13.49 39.98 -5.27
N ASP A 441 -12.41 40.42 -4.61
CA ASP A 441 -11.43 39.59 -3.88
C ASP A 441 -10.69 38.56 -4.76
N ASP A 442 -10.68 38.80 -6.07
CA ASP A 442 -9.97 37.99 -7.05
C ASP A 442 -8.45 38.08 -6.89
N ASN A 443 -7.77 36.95 -7.09
CA ASN A 443 -6.32 36.95 -7.05
C ASN A 443 -5.73 37.80 -8.20
N LEU A 444 -4.64 38.49 -7.90
CA LEU A 444 -4.05 39.50 -8.75
C LEU A 444 -2.74 39.05 -9.38
N SER A 445 -2.50 39.48 -10.62
CA SER A 445 -1.19 39.45 -11.25
C SER A 445 -0.65 40.86 -11.46
N TYR A 446 0.66 41.05 -11.36
CA TYR A 446 1.32 42.36 -11.53
C TYR A 446 2.29 42.35 -12.70
N THR A 447 2.37 43.44 -13.46
CA THR A 447 3.48 43.71 -14.38
C THR A 447 4.20 44.97 -13.91
N ILE A 448 5.53 44.95 -14.00
CA ILE A 448 6.39 45.99 -13.44
C ILE A 448 7.40 46.43 -14.47
N ASN A 449 7.45 47.73 -14.77
CA ASN A 449 8.48 48.34 -15.58
C ASN A 449 9.38 49.17 -14.67
N TRP A 450 10.64 48.79 -14.53
CA TRP A 450 11.57 49.42 -13.60
C TRP A 450 12.20 50.73 -14.10
N GLY A 451 11.84 51.17 -15.31
CA GLY A 451 12.23 52.46 -15.88
C GLY A 451 13.62 52.48 -16.56
N ASP A 452 14.41 51.41 -16.45
CA ASP A 452 15.71 51.23 -17.10
C ASP A 452 15.67 50.32 -18.34
N GLY A 453 14.46 49.90 -18.73
CA GLY A 453 14.21 49.00 -19.86
C GLY A 453 13.93 47.56 -19.45
N THR A 454 14.07 47.19 -18.16
CA THR A 454 13.60 45.89 -17.67
C THR A 454 12.10 45.93 -17.35
N ILE A 455 11.41 44.86 -17.75
CA ILE A 455 9.98 44.68 -17.52
C ILE A 455 9.77 43.27 -16.97
N GLU A 456 9.18 43.18 -15.77
CA GLU A 456 8.60 41.95 -15.27
C GLU A 456 7.25 41.74 -15.97
N GLY A 457 7.09 40.58 -16.59
CA GLY A 457 5.80 40.16 -17.16
C GLY A 457 4.72 40.04 -16.09
N TRP A 458 3.52 39.61 -16.49
CA TRP A 458 2.45 39.36 -15.52
C TRP A 458 2.85 38.23 -14.55
N MET A 459 3.15 38.59 -13.30
CA MET A 459 3.51 37.69 -12.19
C MET A 459 2.30 37.51 -11.27
N GLY A 460 1.98 36.27 -10.88
CA GLY A 460 0.81 35.92 -10.06
C GLY A 460 0.25 34.56 -10.47
N PRO A 461 -0.92 34.16 -9.97
CA PRO A 461 -1.85 34.94 -9.13
C PRO A 461 -1.41 35.08 -7.66
N TYR A 462 -1.67 36.23 -7.05
CA TYR A 462 -1.42 36.56 -5.64
C TYR A 462 -2.71 36.96 -4.93
N VAL A 463 -2.82 36.72 -3.63
CA VAL A 463 -4.01 37.07 -2.85
C VAL A 463 -4.28 38.58 -2.91
N SER A 464 -5.54 38.96 -3.18
CA SER A 464 -5.99 40.34 -3.22
C SER A 464 -5.64 41.08 -1.91
N GLY A 465 -5.04 42.27 -2.02
CA GLY A 465 -4.68 43.11 -0.89
C GLY A 465 -3.36 42.78 -0.19
N GLU A 466 -2.78 41.60 -0.42
CA GLU A 466 -1.49 41.22 0.16
C GLU A 466 -0.31 41.81 -0.65
N PRO A 467 0.71 42.38 0.01
CA PRO A 467 1.87 42.93 -0.66
C PRO A 467 2.80 41.83 -1.18
N ILE A 468 3.27 41.97 -2.42
CA ILE A 468 4.35 41.16 -2.99
C ILE A 468 5.67 41.91 -2.93
N SER A 469 6.78 41.24 -2.61
CA SER A 469 8.12 41.85 -2.61
C SER A 469 8.94 41.38 -3.81
N LEU A 470 9.58 42.34 -4.50
CA LEU A 470 10.54 42.05 -5.57
C LEU A 470 11.79 42.90 -5.40
N ASN A 471 12.90 42.35 -5.85
CA ASN A 471 14.20 43.01 -5.79
C ASN A 471 14.63 43.47 -7.18
N HIS A 472 15.12 44.71 -7.29
CA HIS A 472 15.70 45.24 -8.53
C HIS A 472 17.06 45.91 -8.31
N THR A 473 17.87 45.93 -9.36
CA THR A 473 19.21 46.54 -9.36
C THR A 473 19.39 47.39 -10.62
N TRP A 474 19.70 48.68 -10.44
CA TRP A 474 20.00 49.58 -11.55
C TRP A 474 21.50 49.62 -11.84
N ALA A 475 21.91 49.34 -13.08
CA ALA A 475 23.32 49.30 -13.47
C ALA A 475 23.96 50.70 -13.60
N GLU A 476 23.20 51.71 -14.01
CA GLU A 476 23.71 53.06 -14.26
C GLU A 476 23.07 54.10 -13.33
N LYS A 477 23.80 55.19 -13.07
CA LYS A 477 23.22 56.37 -12.40
C LYS A 477 22.11 56.99 -13.26
N GLY A 478 21.02 57.40 -12.64
CA GLY A 478 19.87 57.94 -13.38
C GLY A 478 18.67 58.20 -12.47
N SER A 479 17.62 58.76 -13.06
CA SER A 479 16.27 58.78 -12.48
C SER A 479 15.44 57.78 -13.25
N TYR A 480 14.82 56.83 -12.56
CA TYR A 480 14.04 55.75 -13.17
C TYR A 480 12.63 55.74 -12.59
N PRO A 481 11.59 55.94 -13.42
CA PRO A 481 10.20 55.78 -12.99
C PRO A 481 9.81 54.31 -13.01
N ILE A 482 9.52 53.74 -11.84
CA ILE A 482 8.93 52.42 -11.72
C ILE A 482 7.44 52.55 -12.02
N HIS A 483 6.92 51.79 -12.97
CA HIS A 483 5.49 51.70 -13.29
C HIS A 483 4.98 50.29 -12.99
N VAL A 484 3.86 50.18 -12.29
CA VAL A 484 3.26 48.88 -11.93
C VAL A 484 1.79 48.86 -12.30
N LYS A 485 1.31 47.75 -12.86
CA LYS A 485 -0.10 47.52 -13.18
C LYS A 485 -0.54 46.18 -12.59
N ALA A 486 -1.75 46.10 -12.06
CA ALA A 486 -2.37 44.85 -11.63
C ALA A 486 -3.44 44.40 -12.63
N LYS A 487 -3.69 43.10 -12.72
CA LYS A 487 -4.86 42.51 -13.37
C LYS A 487 -5.43 41.39 -12.49
N ASP A 488 -6.74 41.19 -12.51
CA ASP A 488 -7.37 40.03 -11.88
C ASP A 488 -7.22 38.75 -12.74
N ILE A 489 -7.68 37.62 -12.21
CA ILE A 489 -7.74 36.33 -12.92
C ILE A 489 -8.67 36.34 -14.14
N HIS A 490 -9.55 37.34 -14.25
CA HIS A 490 -10.49 37.55 -15.35
C HIS A 490 -9.99 38.58 -16.39
N SER A 491 -8.72 39.02 -16.26
CA SER A 491 -8.02 39.95 -17.14
C SER A 491 -8.52 41.41 -17.15
N ALA A 492 -9.29 41.88 -16.17
CA ALA A 492 -9.48 43.33 -16.03
C ALA A 492 -8.28 43.97 -15.33
N GLU A 493 -7.85 45.14 -15.83
CA GLU A 493 -6.58 45.75 -15.45
C GLU A 493 -6.79 47.05 -14.67
N SER A 494 -5.93 47.30 -13.69
CA SER A 494 -5.88 48.55 -12.92
C SER A 494 -5.35 49.73 -13.76
N GLU A 495 -5.43 50.95 -13.24
CA GLU A 495 -4.57 52.05 -13.70
C GLU A 495 -3.09 51.81 -13.28
N TRP A 496 -2.15 52.49 -13.92
CA TRP A 496 -0.71 52.38 -13.59
C TRP A 496 -0.36 53.13 -12.30
N GLY A 497 0.26 52.44 -11.35
CA GLY A 497 0.98 53.04 -10.22
C GLY A 497 2.38 53.50 -10.66
N THR A 498 2.90 54.61 -10.13
CA THR A 498 4.23 55.12 -10.51
C THR A 498 4.99 55.74 -9.34
N VAL A 499 6.28 55.44 -9.22
CA VAL A 499 7.21 56.08 -8.28
C VAL A 499 8.55 56.39 -8.95
N GLU A 500 9.13 57.56 -8.67
CA GLU A 500 10.45 57.98 -9.18
C GLU A 500 11.57 57.56 -8.23
N VAL A 501 12.62 56.97 -8.79
CA VAL A 501 13.80 56.48 -8.04
C VAL A 501 15.08 57.11 -8.58
N SER A 502 15.89 57.70 -7.70
CA SER A 502 17.16 58.35 -8.05
C SER A 502 18.37 57.50 -7.66
N ILE A 503 19.20 57.12 -8.64
CA ILE A 503 20.37 56.23 -8.47
C ILE A 503 21.69 57.00 -8.70
N SER A 504 22.63 56.85 -7.76
CA SER A 504 23.94 57.52 -7.74
C SER A 504 25.13 56.56 -7.95
N ASN A 505 26.35 57.04 -8.26
CA ASN A 505 27.49 56.15 -8.59
C ASN A 505 27.98 55.28 -7.40
N SER A 506 28.22 53.98 -7.66
CA SER A 506 28.97 53.07 -6.79
C SER A 506 30.49 53.27 -6.95
N LYS A 507 31.28 52.93 -5.91
CA LYS A 507 32.74 52.79 -6.01
C LYS A 507 33.10 51.32 -5.75
N GLN A 508 32.92 50.46 -6.74
CA GLN A 508 33.59 49.15 -6.77
C GLN A 508 33.75 48.65 -8.21
N LYS A 509 34.78 47.83 -8.44
CA LYS A 509 35.29 47.41 -9.76
C LYS A 509 34.80 45.99 -10.09
N HIS A 510 34.16 45.85 -11.25
CA HIS A 510 34.15 44.71 -12.20
C HIS A 510 33.65 43.34 -11.68
N ARG A 511 32.80 42.56 -12.38
CA ARG A 511 32.68 42.24 -13.82
C ARG A 511 31.29 41.61 -14.05
N PHE A 512 30.51 42.08 -15.02
CA PHE A 512 29.26 41.45 -15.50
C PHE A 512 29.56 40.38 -16.57
N SER A 513 28.81 39.27 -16.58
CA SER A 513 28.82 38.23 -17.62
C SER A 513 27.39 37.79 -17.96
N LEU A 514 27.24 37.23 -19.16
CA LEU A 514 26.05 37.04 -19.99
C LEU A 514 25.09 35.91 -19.52
N MET A 515 24.76 35.80 -18.22
CA MET A 515 23.96 34.67 -17.66
C MET A 515 22.56 35.02 -17.13
N ASN A 516 22.22 36.30 -17.01
CA ASN A 516 21.06 36.71 -16.19
C ASN A 516 19.65 36.47 -16.77
N LEU A 517 19.49 35.84 -17.94
CA LEU A 517 18.15 35.43 -18.43
C LEU A 517 17.85 33.95 -18.14
N VAL A 518 18.89 33.15 -17.89
CA VAL A 518 18.81 31.71 -17.62
C VAL A 518 18.64 31.46 -16.13
N ASP A 519 19.34 32.21 -15.29
CA ASP A 519 19.24 32.09 -13.82
C ASP A 519 17.83 32.43 -13.29
N ILE A 520 17.14 33.40 -13.91
CA ILE A 520 15.77 33.79 -13.54
C ILE A 520 14.75 32.68 -13.88
N LEU A 521 15.04 31.84 -14.88
CA LEU A 521 14.22 30.70 -15.27
C LEU A 521 14.52 29.44 -14.43
N TYR A 522 15.78 29.24 -14.01
CA TYR A 522 16.18 28.20 -13.05
C TYR A 522 15.59 28.44 -11.66
N GLU A 523 15.55 29.69 -11.19
CA GLU A 523 15.05 30.03 -9.85
C GLU A 523 13.52 29.92 -9.71
N ARG A 524 12.74 30.11 -10.79
CA ARG A 524 11.26 30.20 -10.71
C ARG A 524 10.52 28.92 -11.13
N HIS A 525 11.08 28.12 -12.04
CA HIS A 525 10.47 26.87 -12.53
C HIS A 525 11.53 25.85 -12.96
N PRO A 526 12.27 25.24 -12.01
CA PRO A 526 13.44 24.39 -12.30
C PRO A 526 13.13 23.17 -13.19
N ILE A 527 11.91 22.61 -13.07
CA ILE A 527 11.45 21.48 -13.87
C ILE A 527 11.13 21.90 -15.32
N LEU A 528 10.50 23.06 -15.51
CA LEU A 528 10.14 23.56 -16.85
C LEU A 528 11.38 23.98 -17.64
N ALA A 529 12.39 24.53 -16.96
CA ALA A 529 13.69 24.86 -17.53
C ALA A 529 14.40 23.61 -18.09
N ARG A 530 14.44 22.50 -17.34
CA ARG A 530 15.02 21.23 -17.80
C ARG A 530 14.20 20.54 -18.92
N ILE A 531 12.88 20.69 -18.93
CA ILE A 531 12.01 20.16 -20.00
C ILE A 531 12.22 20.91 -21.32
N ILE A 532 12.38 22.24 -21.28
CA ILE A 532 12.66 23.05 -22.48
C ILE A 532 14.07 22.75 -23.03
N GLU A 533 15.05 22.53 -22.14
CA GLU A 533 16.39 22.10 -22.50
C GLU A 533 16.39 20.72 -23.17
N TYR A 534 15.59 19.78 -22.65
CA TYR A 534 15.34 18.46 -23.26
C TYR A 534 14.75 18.57 -24.68
N PHE A 535 13.75 19.43 -24.93
CA PHE A 535 13.18 19.59 -26.28
C PHE A 535 14.11 20.31 -27.27
N ILE A 536 14.99 21.20 -26.78
CA ILE A 536 16.02 21.84 -27.59
C ILE A 536 17.15 20.86 -27.95
N LEU A 537 17.45 19.89 -27.07
CA LEU A 537 18.48 18.87 -27.28
C LEU A 537 17.97 17.63 -28.04
N LYS A 538 16.68 17.27 -27.94
CA LYS A 538 16.09 16.08 -28.61
C LYS A 538 15.73 16.23 -30.09
N VAL A 539 16.19 17.28 -30.76
CA VAL A 539 16.23 17.28 -32.24
C VAL A 539 17.43 16.48 -32.77
N ARG A 540 18.20 15.79 -31.91
CA ARG A 540 19.26 14.87 -32.34
C ARG A 540 19.18 13.51 -31.63
N GLU A 541 18.76 12.54 -32.44
CA GLU A 541 19.11 11.11 -32.43
C GLU A 541 18.59 10.24 -31.27
N THR A 542 17.58 9.44 -31.62
CA THR A 542 17.33 8.09 -31.10
C THR A 542 18.45 7.15 -31.54
N ASP A 543 19.02 6.34 -30.64
CA ASP A 543 19.56 5.01 -30.98
C ASP A 543 19.81 4.11 -29.75
N GLU A 544 19.86 2.81 -30.06
CA GLU A 544 19.83 1.60 -29.23
C GLU A 544 21.05 1.40 -28.29
N GLN A 545 21.02 1.93 -27.05
CA GLN A 545 22.09 1.68 -26.05
C GLN A 545 21.64 1.02 -24.72
N THR A 546 20.41 0.51 -24.61
CA THR A 546 19.85 0.01 -23.34
C THR A 546 20.28 -1.41 -22.92
N LEU A 547 21.42 -1.94 -23.39
CA LEU A 547 21.80 -3.36 -23.19
C LEU A 547 23.22 -3.59 -22.60
N LEU A 548 23.83 -2.59 -21.96
CA LEU A 548 25.18 -2.74 -21.41
C LEU A 548 25.26 -3.61 -20.14
N PHE A 549 24.18 -3.71 -19.34
CA PHE A 549 24.18 -4.46 -18.08
C PHE A 549 23.07 -5.53 -18.02
N PRO A 550 23.25 -6.65 -17.27
CA PRO A 550 22.19 -7.65 -17.05
C PRO A 550 20.95 -7.02 -16.39
N LEU A 551 19.75 -7.59 -16.55
CA LEU A 551 18.55 -7.08 -15.88
C LEU A 551 18.80 -7.00 -14.36
N ILE A 552 18.21 -6.02 -13.67
CA ILE A 552 18.44 -5.80 -12.23
C ILE A 552 18.21 -7.08 -11.42
N LYS A 553 17.19 -7.87 -11.78
CA LYS A 553 16.84 -9.17 -11.16
C LYS A 553 17.91 -10.28 -11.33
N ASP A 554 18.94 -10.07 -12.15
CA ASP A 554 19.97 -11.06 -12.47
C ASP A 554 21.23 -10.98 -11.65
N SER A 555 21.50 -9.83 -11.03
CA SER A 555 22.81 -9.56 -10.44
C SER A 555 22.79 -9.69 -8.92
N PRO A 556 23.56 -10.62 -8.34
CA PRO A 556 23.93 -10.54 -6.92
C PRO A 556 24.56 -9.19 -6.58
N ILE A 557 24.30 -8.70 -5.37
CA ILE A 557 24.85 -7.43 -4.88
C ILE A 557 26.04 -7.75 -3.97
N TYR A 558 27.17 -7.10 -4.22
CA TYR A 558 28.33 -7.16 -3.34
C TYR A 558 28.44 -5.87 -2.53
N GLU A 559 28.12 -5.96 -1.25
CA GLU A 559 28.19 -4.86 -0.29
C GLU A 559 29.61 -4.76 0.27
N VAL A 560 30.27 -3.62 0.09
CA VAL A 560 31.70 -3.46 0.42
C VAL A 560 31.99 -2.17 1.16
N ASN A 561 32.84 -2.27 2.17
CA ASN A 561 33.46 -1.12 2.83
C ASN A 561 34.93 -1.00 2.40
N ILE A 562 35.34 0.19 1.97
CA ILE A 562 36.73 0.50 1.61
C ILE A 562 37.67 0.26 2.79
N ASP A 563 37.19 0.41 4.02
CA ASP A 563 37.97 0.20 5.25
C ASP A 563 38.45 -1.21 5.48
N TYR A 564 37.87 -2.17 4.80
CA TYR A 564 38.32 -3.55 4.92
C TYR A 564 39.61 -3.85 4.14
N TYR A 565 40.08 -2.90 3.32
CA TYR A 565 41.31 -3.03 2.57
C TYR A 565 42.50 -2.42 3.33
N LEU A 566 43.71 -2.94 3.05
CA LEU A 566 44.90 -2.66 3.84
C LEU A 566 45.28 -1.16 3.89
N ASN A 567 45.13 -0.43 2.78
CA ASN A 567 45.43 1.00 2.72
C ASN A 567 44.16 1.86 2.80
N HIS A 568 42.99 1.24 3.02
CA HIS A 568 41.69 1.91 3.09
C HIS A 568 41.49 2.88 1.93
N SER A 569 41.68 2.43 0.68
CA SER A 569 41.69 3.31 -0.49
C SER A 569 40.85 2.80 -1.66
N PHE A 570 40.33 3.70 -2.49
CA PHE A 570 39.65 3.34 -3.75
C PHE A 570 40.54 2.47 -4.65
N GLN A 571 41.84 2.72 -4.65
CA GLN A 571 42.80 1.95 -5.43
C GLN A 571 42.87 0.47 -4.99
N ASP A 572 42.74 0.18 -3.69
CA ASP A 572 42.72 -1.20 -3.21
C ASP A 572 41.47 -1.93 -3.69
N LEU A 573 40.30 -1.30 -3.60
CA LEU A 573 39.04 -1.87 -4.10
C LEU A 573 39.10 -2.05 -5.63
N THR A 574 39.64 -1.06 -6.35
CA THR A 574 39.87 -1.14 -7.81
C THR A 574 40.68 -2.37 -8.19
N ASN A 575 41.72 -2.69 -7.42
CA ASN A 575 42.55 -3.87 -7.67
C ASN A 575 41.84 -5.21 -7.38
N ASP A 576 40.76 -5.21 -6.59
CA ASP A 576 39.98 -6.39 -6.22
C ASP A 576 38.79 -6.65 -7.17
N ILE A 577 38.40 -5.66 -7.99
CA ILE A 577 37.31 -5.76 -8.98
C ILE A 577 37.41 -7.03 -9.86
N PRO A 578 38.57 -7.42 -10.42
CA PRO A 578 38.65 -8.64 -11.23
C PRO A 578 38.23 -9.91 -10.45
N ARG A 579 38.55 -9.99 -9.16
CA ARG A 579 38.15 -11.11 -8.29
C ARG A 579 36.65 -11.07 -8.00
N ILE A 580 36.11 -9.88 -7.71
CA ILE A 580 34.67 -9.67 -7.49
C ILE A 580 33.88 -10.07 -8.75
N ALA A 581 34.36 -9.71 -9.94
CA ALA A 581 33.78 -10.14 -11.20
C ALA A 581 33.85 -11.67 -11.38
N GLU A 582 34.97 -12.30 -11.00
CA GLU A 582 35.13 -13.75 -11.05
C GLU A 582 34.17 -14.53 -10.13
N LEU A 583 33.59 -13.89 -9.10
CA LEU A 583 32.52 -14.46 -8.28
C LEU A 583 31.17 -14.51 -9.01
N GLY A 584 31.00 -13.72 -10.08
CA GLY A 584 29.72 -13.56 -10.79
C GLY A 584 28.89 -12.38 -10.31
N ILE A 585 29.54 -11.36 -9.71
CA ILE A 585 28.89 -10.12 -9.28
C ILE A 585 28.78 -9.16 -10.48
N HIS A 586 27.63 -8.50 -10.63
CA HIS A 586 27.40 -7.44 -11.60
C HIS A 586 26.85 -6.13 -10.98
N THR A 587 26.72 -6.08 -9.65
CA THR A 587 26.34 -4.88 -8.89
C THR A 587 27.16 -4.83 -7.62
N MET A 588 27.90 -3.75 -7.42
CA MET A 588 28.66 -3.46 -6.22
C MET A 588 28.05 -2.25 -5.52
N TYR A 589 27.80 -2.38 -4.23
CA TYR A 589 27.32 -1.31 -3.36
C TYR A 589 28.44 -0.95 -2.38
N ILE A 590 28.88 0.31 -2.40
CA ILE A 590 29.95 0.82 -1.56
C ILE A 590 29.34 1.64 -0.41
N LEU A 591 29.72 1.32 0.83
CA LEU A 591 29.39 2.09 2.04
C LEU A 591 29.82 3.57 1.92
N PRO A 592 29.34 4.48 2.80
CA PRO A 592 29.48 5.92 2.61
C PRO A 592 30.94 6.36 2.37
N ILE A 593 31.14 7.10 1.27
CA ILE A 593 32.47 7.57 0.84
C ILE A 593 32.70 9.05 1.12
N MET A 594 31.69 9.77 1.59
CA MET A 594 31.73 11.21 1.83
C MET A 594 32.50 11.56 3.10
N GLU A 595 32.93 12.81 3.21
CA GLU A 595 33.61 13.33 4.39
C GLU A 595 32.68 13.21 5.61
N THR A 596 33.21 12.68 6.71
CA THR A 596 32.50 12.47 7.97
C THR A 596 32.88 13.53 9.00
N VAL A 597 31.99 13.80 9.96
CA VAL A 597 32.24 14.81 11.01
C VAL A 597 33.45 14.42 11.87
N TYR A 598 33.58 13.14 12.18
CA TYR A 598 34.74 12.59 12.87
C TYR A 598 35.57 11.73 11.91
N PRO A 599 36.91 11.75 12.04
CA PRO A 599 37.79 10.91 11.23
C PRO A 599 37.78 9.43 11.64
N ASP A 600 36.89 9.04 12.56
CA ASP A 600 36.77 7.67 13.06
C ASP A 600 35.99 6.82 12.03
N PRO A 601 36.58 5.74 11.49
CA PRO A 601 35.91 4.86 10.54
C PRO A 601 34.63 4.23 11.10
N ASP A 602 34.47 4.13 12.42
CA ASP A 602 33.28 3.56 13.05
C ASP A 602 32.06 4.51 13.06
N VAL A 603 32.18 5.75 12.53
CA VAL A 603 31.06 6.72 12.39
C VAL A 603 30.76 7.12 10.93
N ALA A 604 30.94 6.18 9.99
CA ALA A 604 30.84 6.43 8.53
C ALA A 604 29.55 7.13 8.06
N TYR A 605 28.45 7.03 8.81
CA TYR A 605 27.14 7.59 8.47
C TYR A 605 26.91 9.02 8.95
N LEU A 606 27.82 9.59 9.75
CA LEU A 606 27.74 10.99 10.20
C LEU A 606 28.39 11.92 9.17
N ILE A 607 27.68 12.16 8.07
CA ILE A 607 28.18 12.93 6.93
C ILE A 607 28.36 14.40 7.30
N LYS A 608 29.53 14.94 6.96
CA LYS A 608 29.88 16.35 7.12
C LYS A 608 29.52 17.16 5.89
N ASP A 609 29.84 16.67 4.69
CA ASP A 609 29.53 17.33 3.42
C ASP A 609 29.33 16.26 2.34
N HIS A 610 28.15 16.27 1.70
CA HIS A 610 27.77 15.25 0.71
C HIS A 610 28.51 15.37 -0.62
N TYR A 611 29.05 16.55 -0.96
CA TYR A 611 29.82 16.76 -2.20
C TYR A 611 31.31 16.41 -2.05
N VAL A 612 31.79 16.28 -0.81
CA VAL A 612 33.22 16.08 -0.54
C VAL A 612 33.49 14.61 -0.29
N ILE A 613 34.29 14.00 -1.17
CA ILE A 613 34.84 12.65 -0.97
C ILE A 613 35.79 12.65 0.24
N ASN A 614 35.69 11.64 1.10
CA ASN A 614 36.55 11.51 2.26
C ASN A 614 38.01 11.35 1.81
N PRO A 615 38.90 12.30 2.15
CA PRO A 615 40.29 12.30 1.65
C PRO A 615 41.11 11.10 2.14
N ARG A 616 40.59 10.34 3.12
CA ARG A 616 41.19 9.09 3.58
C ARG A 616 41.15 7.99 2.52
N PHE A 617 40.11 7.97 1.68
CA PHE A 617 39.91 6.95 0.64
C PHE A 617 40.62 7.28 -0.67
N GLY A 618 40.87 8.57 -0.92
CA GLY A 618 41.49 9.07 -2.16
C GLY A 618 40.84 10.39 -2.59
N ASN A 619 40.78 10.61 -3.89
CA ASN A 619 40.16 11.79 -4.51
C ASN A 619 39.21 11.38 -5.65
N GLY A 620 38.57 12.37 -6.30
CA GLY A 620 37.62 12.13 -7.39
C GLY A 620 38.18 11.32 -8.56
N ASP A 621 39.45 11.52 -8.95
CA ASP A 621 40.07 10.75 -10.03
C ASP A 621 40.21 9.25 -9.67
N ASP A 622 40.44 8.96 -8.38
CA ASP A 622 40.52 7.58 -7.88
C ASP A 622 39.13 6.91 -7.93
N LEU A 623 38.06 7.66 -7.64
CA LEU A 623 36.69 7.18 -7.77
C LEU A 623 36.31 6.94 -9.24
N SER A 624 36.60 7.87 -10.15
CA SER A 624 36.39 7.66 -11.59
C SER A 624 37.12 6.42 -12.09
N THR A 625 38.38 6.22 -11.68
CA THR A 625 39.17 5.04 -12.05
C THR A 625 38.53 3.74 -11.56
N LEU A 626 37.99 3.74 -10.34
CA LEU A 626 37.27 2.60 -9.77
C LEU A 626 36.02 2.28 -10.59
N VAL A 627 35.20 3.28 -10.89
CA VAL A 627 33.94 3.13 -11.64
C VAL A 627 34.22 2.67 -13.07
N GLU A 628 35.14 3.30 -13.77
CA GLU A 628 35.56 2.89 -15.11
C GLU A 628 36.05 1.44 -15.13
N THR A 629 36.86 1.05 -14.13
CA THR A 629 37.34 -0.33 -14.01
C THR A 629 36.18 -1.28 -13.78
N ALA A 630 35.24 -0.97 -12.87
CA ALA A 630 34.06 -1.79 -12.61
C ALA A 630 33.23 -2.00 -13.88
N HIS A 631 33.01 -0.94 -14.67
CA HIS A 631 32.30 -1.01 -15.93
C HIS A 631 33.00 -1.91 -16.96
N THR A 632 34.34 -1.93 -17.02
CA THR A 632 35.05 -2.87 -17.91
C THR A 632 34.78 -4.35 -17.59
N TYR A 633 34.39 -4.63 -16.35
CA TYR A 633 33.98 -5.95 -15.87
C TYR A 633 32.46 -6.14 -15.80
N ASN A 634 31.68 -5.19 -16.35
CA ASN A 634 30.22 -5.22 -16.33
C ASN A 634 29.64 -5.26 -14.90
N ILE A 635 30.24 -4.46 -14.01
CA ILE A 635 29.78 -4.26 -12.63
C ILE A 635 29.23 -2.85 -12.51
N ARG A 636 27.97 -2.73 -12.09
CA ARG A 636 27.37 -1.46 -11.67
C ARG A 636 27.94 -1.02 -10.33
N VAL A 637 28.17 0.28 -10.15
CA VAL A 637 28.62 0.87 -8.89
C VAL A 637 27.51 1.71 -8.28
N LEU A 638 27.04 1.30 -7.11
CA LEU A 638 26.13 2.05 -6.26
C LEU A 638 26.89 2.62 -5.07
N LEU A 639 26.56 3.84 -4.67
CA LEU A 639 27.08 4.46 -3.46
C LEU A 639 25.99 4.52 -2.38
N ASP A 640 26.38 4.56 -1.11
CA ASP A 640 25.46 4.80 0.00
C ASP A 640 25.05 6.27 0.08
N PHE A 641 23.77 6.54 0.27
CA PHE A 641 23.22 7.89 0.36
C PHE A 641 22.49 8.12 1.68
N VAL A 642 23.12 8.91 2.55
CA VAL A 642 22.59 9.28 3.87
C VAL A 642 21.86 10.62 3.78
N THR A 643 20.53 10.57 3.76
CA THR A 643 19.67 11.76 3.62
C THR A 643 18.81 12.04 4.87
N SER A 644 18.89 11.17 5.88
CA SER A 644 17.93 11.12 7.00
C SER A 644 18.31 12.00 8.21
N LEU A 645 19.59 12.34 8.37
CA LEU A 645 20.11 13.00 9.56
C LEU A 645 21.18 14.06 9.28
N ALA A 646 21.27 15.04 10.17
CA ALA A 646 22.35 16.02 10.22
C ALA A 646 22.96 16.05 11.63
N TYR A 647 24.29 16.00 11.72
CA TYR A 647 25.04 16.06 12.98
C TYR A 647 25.68 17.45 13.19
N GLU A 648 25.97 17.82 14.43
CA GLU A 648 26.65 19.09 14.76
C GLU A 648 28.02 19.17 14.06
N GLY A 649 28.33 20.29 13.40
CA GLY A 649 29.53 20.42 12.56
C GLY A 649 29.41 19.91 11.12
N SER A 650 28.24 19.42 10.70
CA SER A 650 27.94 19.16 9.28
C SER A 650 27.52 20.43 8.54
N TYR A 651 27.70 20.46 7.22
CA TYR A 651 27.28 21.56 6.34
C TYR A 651 25.80 21.93 6.56
N ILE A 652 24.92 20.93 6.61
CA ILE A 652 23.49 21.13 6.84
C ILE A 652 23.25 21.77 8.22
N ALA A 653 23.88 21.26 9.29
CA ALA A 653 23.63 21.79 10.63
C ALA A 653 24.18 23.21 10.86
N GLU A 654 25.30 23.56 10.21
CA GLU A 654 26.00 24.84 10.40
C GLU A 654 25.49 25.94 9.45
N GLU A 655 25.31 25.62 8.17
CA GLU A 655 24.97 26.61 7.14
C GLU A 655 23.47 26.65 6.83
N HIS A 656 22.75 25.54 7.05
CA HIS A 656 21.32 25.41 6.76
C HIS A 656 20.51 24.85 7.95
N PRO A 657 20.59 25.47 9.15
CA PRO A 657 19.87 24.99 10.32
C PRO A 657 18.34 24.98 10.15
N GLU A 658 17.80 25.68 9.16
CA GLU A 658 16.40 25.70 8.73
C GLU A 658 15.95 24.43 7.98
N TRP A 659 16.89 23.61 7.48
CA TRP A 659 16.60 22.31 6.86
C TRP A 659 16.39 21.20 7.91
N ILE A 660 16.70 21.48 9.17
CA ILE A 660 16.44 20.57 10.28
C ILE A 660 14.97 20.66 10.66
N LEU A 661 14.33 19.50 10.79
CA LEU A 661 12.92 19.39 11.16
C LEU A 661 12.67 19.96 12.56
N THR A 662 11.54 20.66 12.72
CA THR A 662 11.07 21.19 14.00
C THR A 662 9.70 20.65 14.34
N ASP A 663 9.41 20.43 15.62
CA ASP A 663 8.05 20.06 16.06
C ASP A 663 7.06 21.22 15.96
N ASN A 664 5.80 20.92 16.32
CA ASN A 664 4.71 21.87 16.41
C ASN A 664 4.96 23.07 17.37
N ASN A 665 5.99 23.02 18.23
CA ASN A 665 6.39 24.12 19.10
C ASN A 665 7.59 24.92 18.56
N GLY A 666 8.16 24.51 17.42
CA GLY A 666 9.34 25.11 16.80
C GLY A 666 10.66 24.62 17.38
N GLU A 667 10.67 23.54 18.17
CA GLU A 667 11.89 22.95 18.71
C GLU A 667 12.47 21.93 17.73
N LYS A 668 13.80 21.94 17.55
CA LYS A 668 14.50 21.02 16.64
C LYS A 668 14.28 19.57 17.05
N GLN A 669 13.94 18.74 16.06
CA GLN A 669 13.66 17.33 16.26
C GLN A 669 14.94 16.50 16.18
N ARG A 670 15.15 15.71 17.23
CA ARG A 670 16.23 14.74 17.28
C ARG A 670 15.92 13.57 16.36
N TYR A 671 16.97 12.97 15.82
CA TYR A 671 16.84 11.75 15.03
C TYR A 671 16.15 10.66 15.87
N PHE A 672 15.15 9.99 15.31
CA PHE A 672 14.45 8.90 15.96
C PHE A 672 14.74 7.58 15.23
N PRO A 673 15.02 6.46 15.92
CA PRO A 673 14.95 6.22 17.38
C PRO A 673 16.23 6.58 18.14
N PHE A 674 17.24 7.14 17.49
CA PHE A 674 18.55 7.41 18.11
C PHE A 674 18.84 8.91 18.26
N PRO A 675 18.30 9.58 19.29
CA PRO A 675 18.49 11.01 19.49
C PRO A 675 19.95 11.47 19.52
N ASP A 676 20.87 10.59 19.95
CA ASP A 676 22.29 10.89 20.04
C ASP A 676 22.98 10.97 18.66
N TRP A 677 22.33 10.49 17.59
CA TRP A 677 22.87 10.51 16.22
C TRP A 677 22.71 11.86 15.51
N GLY A 678 22.01 12.82 16.12
CA GLY A 678 21.89 14.17 15.58
C GLY A 678 20.46 14.65 15.47
N TRP A 679 20.17 15.36 14.39
CA TRP A 679 18.88 15.99 14.11
C TRP A 679 18.24 15.35 12.88
N ALA A 680 16.91 15.22 12.89
CA ALA A 680 16.16 14.77 11.72
C ALA A 680 16.13 15.88 10.65
N ILE A 681 16.36 15.51 9.39
CA ILE A 681 16.25 16.43 8.25
C ILE A 681 14.79 16.47 7.76
N ASP A 682 14.27 17.66 7.46
CA ASP A 682 12.97 17.83 6.82
C ASP A 682 13.06 17.46 5.32
N CYS A 683 12.74 16.20 5.00
CA CYS A 683 12.88 15.66 3.64
C CYS A 683 11.79 16.15 2.67
N ALA A 684 10.74 16.81 3.18
CA ALA A 684 9.72 17.46 2.35
C ALA A 684 10.05 18.91 2.03
N ASN A 685 11.09 19.50 2.65
CA ASN A 685 11.53 20.85 2.35
C ASN A 685 12.03 20.94 0.89
N PRO A 686 11.48 21.83 0.05
CA PRO A 686 11.88 21.94 -1.36
C PRO A 686 13.38 22.20 -1.57
N GLU A 687 14.03 22.96 -0.68
CA GLU A 687 15.48 23.23 -0.76
C GLU A 687 16.31 21.98 -0.44
N VAL A 688 15.83 21.16 0.51
CA VAL A 688 16.44 19.86 0.83
C VAL A 688 16.27 18.88 -0.33
N ILE A 689 15.09 18.84 -0.94
CA ILE A 689 14.80 18.03 -2.13
C ILE A 689 15.74 18.40 -3.26
N GLU A 690 15.90 19.69 -3.52
CA GLU A 690 16.82 20.21 -4.53
C GLU A 690 18.28 19.86 -4.21
N TYR A 691 18.73 20.11 -2.97
CA TYR A 691 20.10 19.82 -2.54
C TYR A 691 20.47 18.35 -2.75
N PHE A 692 19.67 17.41 -2.24
CA PHE A 692 19.96 15.99 -2.36
C PHE A 692 19.78 15.47 -3.79
N THR A 693 18.85 16.03 -4.57
CA THR A 693 18.74 15.71 -6.00
C THR A 693 20.00 16.18 -6.76
N ASN A 694 20.53 17.35 -6.43
CA ASN A 694 21.77 17.85 -7.04
C ASN A 694 22.98 16.99 -6.64
N VAL A 695 23.07 16.54 -5.38
CA VAL A 695 24.10 15.57 -4.95
C VAL A 695 23.97 14.27 -5.75
N ALA A 696 22.76 13.71 -5.83
CA ALA A 696 22.51 12.44 -6.50
C ALA A 696 22.92 12.46 -7.97
N THR A 697 22.64 13.58 -8.64
CA THR A 697 22.95 13.79 -10.06
C THR A 697 24.41 14.16 -10.29
N TYR A 698 25.03 14.94 -9.39
CA TYR A 698 26.45 15.29 -9.45
C TYR A 698 27.36 14.06 -9.56
N TYR A 699 27.18 13.03 -8.73
CA TYR A 699 28.04 11.85 -8.81
C TYR A 699 27.82 11.00 -10.07
N ILE A 700 26.61 11.02 -10.64
CA ILE A 700 26.33 10.35 -11.92
C ILE A 700 27.00 11.12 -13.06
N GLU A 701 26.93 12.45 -13.07
CA GLU A 701 27.51 13.28 -14.13
C GLU A 701 29.05 13.28 -14.08
N GLU A 702 29.63 13.40 -12.88
CA GLU A 702 31.09 13.57 -12.72
C GLU A 702 31.85 12.25 -12.65
N TYR A 703 31.26 11.22 -12.03
CA TYR A 703 31.97 9.95 -11.76
C TYR A 703 31.32 8.73 -12.43
N ASP A 704 30.23 8.92 -13.18
CA ASP A 704 29.52 7.87 -13.93
C ASP A 704 29.03 6.69 -13.06
N ILE A 705 28.70 6.93 -11.79
CA ILE A 705 28.09 5.88 -10.96
C ILE A 705 26.76 5.39 -11.54
N ASP A 706 26.29 4.23 -11.10
CA ASP A 706 25.09 3.59 -11.63
C ASP A 706 23.87 3.72 -10.72
N GLY A 707 24.01 4.40 -9.58
CA GLY A 707 22.89 4.69 -8.69
C GLY A 707 23.27 4.71 -7.21
N TRP A 708 22.26 4.54 -6.37
CA TRP A 708 22.36 4.77 -4.92
C TRP A 708 21.67 3.69 -4.10
N ARG A 709 22.27 3.34 -2.96
CA ARG A 709 21.59 2.71 -1.83
C ARG A 709 21.09 3.82 -0.91
N ILE A 710 19.81 3.84 -0.59
CA ILE A 710 19.21 4.86 0.28
C ILE A 710 19.24 4.37 1.72
N ASP A 711 19.95 5.10 2.57
CA ASP A 711 20.03 4.85 4.00
C ASP A 711 18.78 5.31 4.74
N SER A 712 18.31 4.46 5.65
CA SER A 712 17.18 4.65 6.54
C SER A 712 16.00 5.38 5.88
N PRO A 713 15.40 4.83 4.79
CA PRO A 713 14.36 5.47 3.99
C PRO A 713 13.00 5.70 4.68
N GLN A 714 12.83 5.21 5.90
CA GLN A 714 11.67 5.49 6.74
C GLN A 714 11.62 6.95 7.23
N ASN A 715 10.53 7.42 7.84
CA ASN A 715 10.59 8.71 8.55
C ASN A 715 11.48 8.53 9.79
N ASN A 716 12.28 9.53 10.18
CA ASN A 716 13.22 9.40 11.31
C ASN A 716 12.97 10.48 12.35
N TYR A 717 11.69 10.70 12.66
CA TYR A 717 11.20 11.70 13.61
C TYR A 717 9.98 11.19 14.39
N ASP A 718 9.66 11.83 15.50
CA ASP A 718 8.49 11.49 16.34
C ASP A 718 7.19 12.01 15.70
N TRP A 719 6.43 11.10 15.10
CA TRP A 719 5.17 11.40 14.43
C TRP A 719 4.04 11.82 15.39
N THR A 720 4.17 11.55 16.70
CA THR A 720 3.12 11.93 17.67
C THR A 720 3.07 13.43 17.94
N ILE A 721 4.15 14.15 17.60
CA ILE A 721 4.30 15.59 17.83
C ILE A 721 4.52 16.40 16.55
N ILE A 722 4.47 15.74 15.38
CA ILE A 722 4.66 16.32 14.05
C ILE A 722 3.46 15.96 13.18
N THR A 723 2.66 16.95 12.79
CA THR A 723 1.32 16.73 12.18
C THR A 723 1.27 17.01 10.67
N LYS A 724 2.39 17.40 10.05
CA LYS A 724 2.50 17.64 8.59
C LYS A 724 3.33 16.55 7.94
N ASP A 725 3.14 16.36 6.63
CA ASP A 725 3.99 15.48 5.84
C ASP A 725 5.41 16.06 5.74
N HIS A 726 6.37 15.33 6.30
CA HIS A 726 7.80 15.57 6.24
C HIS A 726 8.54 14.34 5.68
N SER A 727 7.79 13.48 4.98
CA SER A 727 8.28 12.25 4.39
C SER A 727 9.25 12.52 3.25
N ARG A 728 9.96 11.47 2.85
CA ARG A 728 10.92 11.52 1.74
C ARG A 728 10.35 11.11 0.39
N VAL A 729 9.03 10.92 0.28
CA VAL A 729 8.40 10.47 -0.98
C VAL A 729 8.74 11.43 -2.12
N SER A 730 8.48 12.72 -1.92
CA SER A 730 8.79 13.76 -2.91
C SER A 730 10.29 13.84 -3.26
N LEU A 731 11.17 13.65 -2.27
CA LEU A 731 12.61 13.58 -2.48
C LEU A 731 12.98 12.42 -3.40
N LEU A 732 12.52 11.21 -3.09
CA LEU A 732 12.84 10.00 -3.86
C LEU A 732 12.25 10.05 -5.26
N GLN A 733 11.02 10.54 -5.44
CA GLN A 733 10.41 10.73 -6.76
C GLN A 733 11.23 11.68 -7.63
N THR A 734 11.67 12.80 -7.04
CA THR A 734 12.44 13.83 -7.74
C THR A 734 13.84 13.32 -8.09
N MET A 735 14.53 12.70 -7.14
CA MET A 735 15.83 12.05 -7.35
C MET A 735 15.74 10.99 -8.45
N ARG A 736 14.79 10.06 -8.35
CA ARG A 736 14.58 8.98 -9.32
C ARG A 736 14.37 9.52 -10.73
N SER A 737 13.52 10.54 -10.85
CA SER A 737 13.23 11.20 -12.13
C SER A 737 14.49 11.86 -12.71
N ALA A 738 15.24 12.60 -11.89
CA ALA A 738 16.47 13.27 -12.33
C ALA A 738 17.56 12.28 -12.74
N MET A 739 17.77 11.21 -11.95
CA MET A 739 18.71 10.14 -12.28
C MET A 739 18.35 9.44 -13.59
N ASN A 740 17.07 9.08 -13.77
CA ASN A 740 16.60 8.42 -15.00
C ASN A 740 16.72 9.32 -16.25
N ILE A 741 16.61 10.65 -16.08
CA ILE A 741 16.85 11.61 -17.18
C ILE A 741 18.32 11.61 -17.59
N LEU A 742 19.25 11.57 -16.63
CA LEU A 742 20.69 11.64 -16.89
C LEU A 742 21.27 10.31 -17.37
N LYS A 743 20.92 9.22 -16.68
CA LYS A 743 21.42 7.88 -16.95
C LYS A 743 20.26 6.89 -16.86
N PRO A 744 19.49 6.70 -17.96
CA PRO A 744 18.43 5.71 -18.02
C PRO A 744 18.95 4.32 -17.63
N GLY A 745 18.33 3.70 -16.63
CA GLY A 745 18.78 2.42 -16.06
C GLY A 745 19.65 2.54 -14.80
N SER A 746 19.82 3.75 -14.26
CA SER A 746 20.33 3.96 -12.90
C SER A 746 19.46 3.26 -11.86
N MET A 747 20.06 2.72 -10.81
CA MET A 747 19.41 1.87 -9.82
C MET A 747 19.23 2.58 -8.48
N LEU A 748 18.07 2.39 -7.85
CA LEU A 748 17.83 2.73 -6.44
C LEU A 748 17.62 1.46 -5.62
N LEU A 749 18.43 1.29 -4.57
CA LEU A 749 18.36 0.21 -3.58
C LEU A 749 17.92 0.78 -2.24
N SER A 750 16.75 0.39 -1.75
CA SER A 750 16.26 0.82 -0.43
C SER A 750 16.82 -0.07 0.69
N GLU A 751 17.22 0.53 1.82
CA GLU A 751 17.53 -0.23 3.03
C GLU A 751 16.30 -0.94 3.63
N VAL A 752 15.08 -0.40 3.51
CA VAL A 752 13.88 -1.05 4.05
C VAL A 752 12.79 -1.21 3.00
N SER A 753 11.90 -2.18 3.19
CA SER A 753 10.72 -2.40 2.33
C SER A 753 9.52 -1.55 2.75
N GLY A 754 8.76 -0.99 1.79
CA GLY A 754 7.41 -0.48 2.06
C GLY A 754 6.36 -1.61 1.99
N PRO A 755 5.20 -1.50 2.67
CA PRO A 755 4.73 -0.47 3.59
C PRO A 755 5.09 -0.74 5.06
N THR A 756 5.64 -1.91 5.38
CA THR A 756 5.91 -2.37 6.76
C THR A 756 6.81 -1.40 7.54
N PHE A 757 7.58 -0.55 6.84
CA PHE A 757 8.51 0.42 7.42
C PHE A 757 8.17 1.90 7.10
N LEU A 758 6.97 2.25 6.58
CA LEU A 758 6.55 3.64 6.33
C LEU A 758 5.74 4.20 7.53
N TRP A 759 5.87 5.49 7.84
CA TRP A 759 5.61 6.06 9.16
C TRP A 759 4.68 7.30 9.12
N GLY A 760 3.39 7.16 9.40
CA GLY A 760 2.50 8.29 9.75
C GLY A 760 1.11 8.21 9.12
N GLU A 761 0.12 8.92 9.70
CA GLU A 761 -1.28 9.00 9.21
C GLU A 761 -1.41 9.47 7.75
N ASN A 762 -0.38 10.10 7.18
CA ASN A 762 -0.38 10.54 5.78
C ASN A 762 0.30 9.55 4.82
N ASP A 763 1.11 8.62 5.32
CA ASP A 763 1.79 7.59 4.52
C ASP A 763 0.83 6.43 4.14
N SER A 764 -0.34 6.34 4.80
CA SER A 764 -1.37 5.33 4.54
C SER A 764 -2.21 5.60 3.29
N ASN A 765 -2.22 6.84 2.77
CA ASN A 765 -3.02 7.23 1.61
C ASN A 765 -2.35 6.97 0.26
N GLU A 766 -1.11 6.50 0.25
CA GLU A 766 -0.28 6.35 -0.95
C GLU A 766 0.40 4.98 -1.02
N LEU A 767 -0.39 3.89 -1.12
CA LEU A 767 0.14 2.55 -1.36
C LEU A 767 -0.20 2.00 -2.77
N PRO A 768 0.78 1.37 -3.47
CA PRO A 768 2.19 1.18 -3.12
C PRO A 768 3.14 2.18 -3.82
N LEU A 769 3.24 3.44 -3.37
CA LEU A 769 4.12 4.43 -4.04
C LEU A 769 5.61 4.28 -3.70
N PHE A 770 5.96 3.77 -2.51
CA PHE A 770 7.37 3.67 -2.10
C PHE A 770 8.18 2.58 -2.84
N ASP A 771 7.66 1.36 -2.88
CA ASP A 771 8.29 0.25 -3.60
C ASP A 771 8.28 0.46 -5.13
N GLU A 772 7.47 1.39 -5.65
CA GLU A 772 7.50 1.84 -7.05
C GLU A 772 8.68 2.78 -7.38
N MET A 773 9.27 3.44 -6.37
CA MET A 773 10.38 4.39 -6.57
C MET A 773 11.76 3.72 -6.56
N CYS A 774 11.92 2.60 -5.86
CA CYS A 774 13.17 1.83 -5.78
C CYS A 774 13.11 0.56 -6.63
N ASP A 775 14.22 0.19 -7.26
CA ASP A 775 14.26 -1.06 -8.07
C ASP A 775 14.36 -2.31 -7.20
N VAL A 776 15.01 -2.17 -6.04
CA VAL A 776 15.29 -3.23 -5.08
C VAL A 776 15.16 -2.69 -3.66
N ALA A 777 14.69 -3.50 -2.72
CA ALA A 777 14.73 -3.20 -1.29
C ALA A 777 15.30 -4.38 -0.49
N TYR A 778 16.11 -4.12 0.54
CA TYR A 778 16.60 -5.14 1.47
C TYR A 778 15.43 -5.88 2.13
N ASN A 779 15.58 -7.20 2.28
CA ASN A 779 14.53 -8.07 2.80
C ASN A 779 14.61 -8.24 4.33
N TYR A 780 14.53 -7.14 5.08
CA TYR A 780 14.59 -7.20 6.54
C TYR A 780 13.43 -8.02 7.17
N GLU A 781 12.27 -8.09 6.51
CA GLU A 781 11.14 -8.92 6.95
C GLU A 781 11.46 -10.42 6.94
N PHE A 782 12.20 -10.88 5.93
CA PHE A 782 12.67 -12.27 5.86
C PHE A 782 13.91 -12.49 6.72
N CYS A 783 14.92 -11.63 6.56
CA CYS A 783 16.28 -11.85 7.04
C CYS A 783 16.51 -11.44 8.50
N GLY A 784 15.84 -10.37 8.95
CA GLY A 784 16.03 -9.80 10.28
C GLY A 784 17.45 -9.31 10.58
N PHE A 785 17.68 -8.94 11.85
CA PHE A 785 19.01 -8.74 12.41
C PHE A 785 19.51 -10.07 12.97
N MET A 786 20.02 -10.94 12.09
CA MET A 786 20.54 -12.25 12.47
C MET A 786 21.51 -12.16 13.68
N GLY A 787 21.24 -12.94 14.73
CA GLY A 787 22.19 -13.18 15.82
C GLY A 787 21.78 -12.76 17.23
N GLY A 788 20.56 -12.25 17.45
CA GLY A 788 19.83 -12.32 18.74
C GLY A 788 20.66 -12.13 20.02
N SER A 789 21.66 -11.24 20.04
CA SER A 789 22.36 -10.92 21.28
C SER A 789 21.50 -9.92 22.03
N PRO A 790 20.96 -10.25 23.22
CA PRO A 790 20.22 -9.30 24.04
C PRO A 790 21.09 -8.13 24.54
N LEU A 791 22.39 -8.11 24.20
CA LEU A 791 23.30 -7.00 24.48
C LEU A 791 23.57 -6.11 23.26
N PHE A 792 23.36 -6.59 22.02
CA PHE A 792 23.88 -5.94 20.81
C PHE A 792 23.08 -6.16 19.51
N GLY A 793 21.89 -6.77 19.56
CA GLY A 793 20.96 -6.82 18.44
C GLY A 793 20.09 -5.56 18.45
N TYR A 794 20.06 -4.82 17.35
CA TYR A 794 19.22 -3.62 17.27
C TYR A 794 17.74 -4.02 17.40
N HIS A 795 17.08 -3.43 18.39
CA HIS A 795 15.66 -3.61 18.69
C HIS A 795 14.84 -2.79 17.69
N TYR A 796 14.47 -3.37 16.56
CA TYR A 796 13.47 -2.77 15.68
C TYR A 796 12.18 -3.56 15.81
N VAL A 797 11.27 -3.10 16.65
CA VAL A 797 9.85 -3.31 16.42
C VAL A 797 9.26 -1.97 16.05
N ILE A 798 8.80 -1.86 14.81
CA ILE A 798 8.09 -0.68 14.34
C ILE A 798 6.60 -0.94 14.60
N THR A 799 6.08 -0.32 15.65
CA THR A 799 4.64 -0.24 15.92
C THR A 799 4.20 1.18 15.56
N ASN A 800 3.17 1.33 14.73
CA ASN A 800 2.63 2.63 14.30
C ASN A 800 3.68 3.58 13.73
N GLY A 801 4.56 3.09 12.85
CA GLY A 801 5.55 3.96 12.22
C GLY A 801 6.53 4.59 13.22
N SER A 802 6.94 3.87 14.27
CA SER A 802 8.12 4.23 15.07
C SER A 802 8.77 3.01 15.74
N PRO A 803 10.10 2.86 15.66
CA PRO A 803 10.88 1.91 16.44
C PRO A 803 10.69 2.21 17.92
N THR A 804 10.06 1.28 18.62
CA THR A 804 9.94 1.37 20.07
C THR A 804 11.16 0.70 20.71
N PRO A 805 11.88 1.38 21.63
CA PRO A 805 12.98 0.77 22.37
C PRO A 805 12.56 -0.43 23.25
N ASP A 806 11.26 -0.56 23.51
CA ASP A 806 10.69 -1.39 24.57
C ASP A 806 10.13 -2.75 24.11
N ASN A 807 10.23 -3.08 22.81
CA ASN A 807 9.54 -4.24 22.26
C ASN A 807 10.56 -5.36 21.89
N PRO A 808 10.36 -6.62 22.35
CA PRO A 808 11.27 -7.73 22.10
C PRO A 808 11.53 -7.97 20.62
N LEU A 809 12.72 -8.50 20.32
CA LEU A 809 13.14 -9.01 19.01
C LEU A 809 11.94 -9.57 18.22
N VAL A 810 11.60 -8.97 17.06
CA VAL A 810 10.68 -9.63 16.14
C VAL A 810 11.42 -10.84 15.59
N GLU A 811 11.06 -12.04 16.04
CA GLU A 811 11.55 -13.28 15.43
C GLU A 811 11.13 -13.27 13.95
N THR A 812 12.10 -13.33 13.04
CA THR A 812 11.83 -13.42 11.60
C THR A 812 11.64 -14.86 11.17
N ILE A 813 11.08 -15.08 9.97
CA ILE A 813 10.99 -16.44 9.42
C ILE A 813 12.39 -17.07 9.25
N LEU A 814 13.44 -16.27 8.97
CA LEU A 814 14.81 -16.78 8.92
C LEU A 814 15.31 -17.24 10.30
N ASP A 815 14.93 -16.56 11.39
CA ASP A 815 15.22 -17.01 12.75
C ASP A 815 14.58 -18.39 13.01
N ASP A 816 13.32 -18.57 12.64
CA ASP A 816 12.66 -19.87 12.77
C ASP A 816 13.30 -20.96 11.89
N ILE A 817 13.81 -20.61 10.71
CA ILE A 817 14.56 -21.54 9.86
C ILE A 817 15.86 -21.97 10.53
N VAL A 818 16.69 -21.04 11.02
CA VAL A 818 18.01 -21.39 11.61
C VAL A 818 17.89 -22.17 12.91
N TYR A 819 16.80 -21.97 13.66
CA TYR A 819 16.48 -22.75 14.86
C TYR A 819 15.64 -24.01 14.56
N ASN A 820 15.43 -24.34 13.28
CA ASN A 820 14.70 -25.51 12.81
C ASN A 820 13.26 -25.60 13.39
N LYS A 821 12.63 -24.43 13.59
CA LYS A 821 11.24 -24.27 14.03
C LYS A 821 10.27 -24.10 12.85
N ALA A 822 10.71 -23.47 11.76
CA ALA A 822 9.88 -23.22 10.58
C ALA A 822 9.58 -24.51 9.80
N THR A 823 8.36 -24.60 9.28
CA THR A 823 7.97 -25.60 8.29
C THR A 823 8.25 -25.10 6.86
N SER A 824 8.43 -26.02 5.91
CA SER A 824 8.63 -25.67 4.50
C SER A 824 7.47 -24.83 3.93
N MET A 825 6.23 -25.18 4.28
CA MET A 825 5.03 -24.48 3.84
C MET A 825 4.96 -23.04 4.37
N GLU A 826 5.36 -22.79 5.62
CA GLU A 826 5.42 -21.42 6.18
C GLU A 826 6.41 -20.56 5.40
N VAL A 827 7.60 -21.10 5.09
CA VAL A 827 8.63 -20.38 4.32
C VAL A 827 8.14 -20.07 2.90
N VAL A 828 7.56 -21.04 2.20
CA VAL A 828 7.05 -20.84 0.83
C VAL A 828 5.88 -19.88 0.81
N SER A 829 4.94 -20.01 1.75
CA SER A 829 3.79 -19.11 1.87
C SER A 829 4.23 -17.67 2.12
N PHE A 830 5.18 -17.46 3.05
CA PHE A 830 5.76 -16.15 3.33
C PHE A 830 6.37 -15.51 2.07
N LEU A 831 7.22 -16.24 1.35
CA LEU A 831 7.90 -15.74 0.15
C LEU A 831 6.93 -15.50 -1.01
N THR A 832 5.88 -16.32 -1.13
CA THR A 832 4.84 -16.16 -2.15
C THR A 832 4.03 -14.91 -1.88
N ASN A 833 3.57 -14.72 -0.65
CA ASN A 833 2.83 -13.52 -0.24
C ASN A 833 3.68 -12.27 -0.43
N GLN A 834 4.93 -12.28 0.03
CA GLN A 834 5.86 -11.16 -0.18
C GLN A 834 6.01 -10.79 -1.67
N THR A 835 6.10 -11.77 -2.57
CA THR A 835 6.19 -11.51 -4.02
C THR A 835 4.91 -10.88 -4.58
N ILE A 836 3.74 -11.29 -4.09
CA ILE A 836 2.43 -10.77 -4.50
C ILE A 836 2.20 -9.35 -3.95
N LEU A 837 2.59 -9.09 -2.71
CA LEU A 837 2.32 -7.86 -1.99
C LEU A 837 3.06 -6.64 -2.55
N TYR A 838 4.29 -6.84 -2.99
CA TYR A 838 5.21 -5.72 -3.18
C TYR A 838 5.55 -5.43 -4.64
N ASN A 839 5.35 -6.38 -5.56
CA ASN A 839 5.68 -6.29 -6.99
C ASN A 839 7.15 -5.88 -7.34
N GLY A 840 7.95 -5.47 -6.35
CA GLY A 840 9.35 -5.07 -6.41
C GLY A 840 10.32 -6.20 -6.05
N THR A 841 11.60 -6.01 -6.37
CA THR A 841 12.63 -7.03 -6.13
C THR A 841 13.17 -6.94 -4.71
N ARG A 842 13.29 -8.07 -4.00
CA ARG A 842 13.88 -8.12 -2.65
C ARG A 842 15.36 -8.48 -2.68
N ALA A 843 16.16 -7.82 -1.85
CA ALA A 843 17.58 -8.10 -1.62
C ALA A 843 17.73 -8.96 -0.35
N ASN A 844 17.93 -10.26 -0.53
CA ASN A 844 18.04 -11.25 0.54
C ASN A 844 19.48 -11.33 1.05
N PHE A 845 19.68 -11.25 2.35
CA PHE A 845 20.99 -11.28 2.97
C PHE A 845 21.03 -12.23 4.18
N ILE A 846 22.22 -12.63 4.60
CA ILE A 846 22.44 -13.38 5.85
C ILE A 846 23.42 -12.68 6.80
N GLU A 847 24.04 -11.62 6.29
CA GLU A 847 24.74 -10.61 7.04
C GLU A 847 24.86 -9.36 6.14
N ASN A 848 25.02 -8.20 6.77
CA ASN A 848 25.36 -6.90 6.20
C ASN A 848 26.27 -6.14 7.21
N HIS A 849 26.54 -4.86 6.97
CA HIS A 849 27.37 -4.05 7.87
C HIS A 849 26.81 -3.80 9.28
N ASP A 850 25.51 -3.99 9.53
CA ASP A 850 24.86 -3.77 10.84
C ASP A 850 24.63 -5.07 11.65
N THR A 851 24.65 -6.21 10.97
CA THR A 851 24.46 -7.54 11.60
C THR A 851 25.75 -8.18 12.11
N GLU A 852 25.62 -9.21 12.95
CA GLU A 852 26.76 -10.06 13.32
C GLU A 852 27.21 -10.91 12.12
N ARG A 853 28.51 -11.23 12.03
CA ARG A 853 29.00 -12.14 10.99
C ARG A 853 28.34 -13.52 11.13
N VAL A 854 27.82 -14.07 10.03
CA VAL A 854 27.21 -15.40 9.94
C VAL A 854 28.19 -16.49 10.36
N SER A 855 29.49 -16.27 10.18
CA SER A 855 30.55 -17.17 10.62
C SER A 855 30.69 -17.27 12.14
N ILE A 856 30.21 -16.26 12.87
CA ILE A 856 30.17 -16.22 14.33
C ILE A 856 28.80 -16.70 14.82
N ALA A 857 27.73 -16.16 14.25
CA ALA A 857 26.36 -16.44 14.69
C ALA A 857 25.95 -17.89 14.36
N PHE A 858 26.24 -18.35 13.15
CA PHE A 858 25.76 -19.63 12.63
C PHE A 858 26.87 -20.43 11.90
N PRO A 859 28.00 -20.74 12.58
CA PRO A 859 29.19 -21.29 11.93
C PRO A 859 28.95 -22.58 11.16
N LYS A 860 27.99 -23.41 11.59
CA LYS A 860 27.69 -24.72 10.99
C LYS A 860 26.78 -24.65 9.77
N SER A 861 25.91 -23.63 9.67
CA SER A 861 24.89 -23.51 8.63
C SER A 861 25.19 -22.41 7.60
N GLN A 862 26.35 -21.75 7.65
CA GLN A 862 26.71 -20.67 6.71
C GLN A 862 26.51 -21.03 5.23
N LYS A 863 26.89 -22.26 4.83
CA LYS A 863 26.73 -22.73 3.45
C LYS A 863 25.26 -22.94 3.09
N THR A 864 24.50 -23.55 4.00
CA THR A 864 23.06 -23.82 3.87
C THR A 864 22.27 -22.52 3.77
N LEU A 865 22.62 -21.54 4.60
CA LEU A 865 22.04 -20.19 4.61
C LEU A 865 22.32 -19.45 3.30
N PHE A 866 23.56 -19.50 2.80
CA PHE A 866 23.87 -18.89 1.51
C PHE A 866 23.15 -19.59 0.35
N ALA A 867 23.00 -20.92 0.42
CA ALA A 867 22.22 -21.66 -0.54
C ALA A 867 20.74 -21.24 -0.53
N LEU A 868 20.17 -21.01 0.66
CA LEU A 868 18.79 -20.52 0.83
C LEU A 868 18.59 -19.18 0.13
N ILE A 869 19.33 -18.13 0.52
CA ILE A 869 19.15 -16.79 -0.07
C ILE A 869 19.49 -16.75 -1.57
N SER A 870 20.31 -17.69 -2.06
CA SER A 870 20.64 -17.81 -3.48
C SER A 870 19.55 -18.49 -4.30
N THR A 871 18.66 -19.27 -3.68
CA THR A 871 17.64 -20.08 -4.37
C THR A 871 16.19 -19.64 -4.15
N ILE A 872 15.91 -18.75 -3.21
CA ILE A 872 14.60 -18.09 -3.05
C ILE A 872 14.40 -16.94 -4.05
N PRO A 873 13.17 -16.42 -4.24
CA PRO A 873 12.91 -15.22 -5.03
C PRO A 873 13.66 -13.99 -4.49
N GLY A 874 14.04 -13.06 -5.38
CA GLY A 874 14.86 -11.90 -5.03
C GLY A 874 16.36 -12.11 -5.32
N ILE A 875 17.20 -11.16 -4.91
CA ILE A 875 18.63 -11.06 -5.22
C ILE A 875 19.44 -11.37 -3.96
N PRO A 876 20.43 -12.27 -3.98
CA PRO A 876 21.33 -12.45 -2.85
C PRO A 876 22.31 -11.27 -2.72
N VAL A 877 22.43 -10.75 -1.49
CA VAL A 877 23.44 -9.77 -1.08
C VAL A 877 24.57 -10.50 -0.38
N ILE A 878 25.80 -10.16 -0.72
CA ILE A 878 27.02 -10.70 -0.13
C ILE A 878 27.78 -9.55 0.50
N HIS A 879 27.92 -9.59 1.83
CA HIS A 879 28.76 -8.63 2.52
C HIS A 879 30.23 -9.04 2.40
N ALA A 880 31.10 -8.10 2.02
CA ALA A 880 32.51 -8.39 1.79
C ALA A 880 33.16 -9.05 3.03
N GLY A 881 33.79 -10.22 2.81
CA GLY A 881 34.37 -11.06 3.86
C GLY A 881 33.51 -12.27 4.25
N GLN A 882 32.22 -12.28 3.89
CA GLN A 882 31.32 -13.42 4.07
C GLN A 882 31.82 -14.63 3.26
N GLU A 883 32.23 -14.41 2.01
CA GLU A 883 32.79 -15.44 1.13
C GLU A 883 34.18 -15.92 1.57
N GLN A 884 34.84 -15.15 2.43
CA GLN A 884 36.12 -15.51 3.05
C GLN A 884 35.96 -16.20 4.40
N ALA A 885 34.72 -16.48 4.84
CA ALA A 885 34.39 -16.97 6.19
C ALA A 885 34.99 -16.09 7.32
N SER A 886 35.03 -14.78 7.11
CA SER A 886 35.60 -13.85 8.09
C SER A 886 34.78 -13.84 9.36
N SER A 887 35.45 -14.00 10.51
CA SER A 887 34.90 -13.92 11.87
C SER A 887 35.30 -12.62 12.59
N LYS A 888 35.73 -11.61 11.83
CA LYS A 888 36.12 -10.31 12.37
C LYS A 888 34.89 -9.49 12.74
N SER A 889 34.93 -8.93 13.95
CA SER A 889 33.77 -8.35 14.64
C SER A 889 33.23 -7.13 13.91
N LYS A 890 31.90 -6.99 13.92
CA LYS A 890 31.20 -5.77 13.46
C LYS A 890 31.65 -4.47 14.15
N GLN A 891 32.26 -4.56 15.34
CA GLN A 891 32.66 -3.40 16.15
C GLN A 891 33.87 -2.63 15.61
N LYS A 892 34.59 -3.16 14.62
CA LYS A 892 35.75 -2.48 14.04
C LYS A 892 35.69 -2.54 12.53
N ARG A 893 35.27 -1.44 11.89
CA ARG A 893 35.16 -1.35 10.43
C ARG A 893 36.51 -1.46 9.71
N THR A 894 37.63 -1.35 10.42
CA THR A 894 38.99 -1.49 9.86
C THR A 894 39.54 -2.92 9.85
N ASP A 895 38.79 -3.90 10.35
CA ASP A 895 39.29 -5.28 10.32
C ASP A 895 39.37 -5.77 8.86
N PRO A 896 40.51 -6.36 8.42
CA PRO A 896 40.68 -6.74 7.03
C PRO A 896 39.72 -7.86 6.62
N ILE A 897 39.16 -7.77 5.40
CA ILE A 897 38.25 -8.78 4.80
C ILE A 897 38.83 -10.20 4.88
N ARG A 898 40.16 -10.34 4.73
CA ARG A 898 40.82 -11.63 4.54
C ARG A 898 41.37 -12.18 5.87
N PRO A 899 40.94 -13.36 6.33
CA PRO A 899 41.53 -14.00 7.48
C PRO A 899 42.98 -14.44 7.18
N SER A 900 43.79 -14.56 8.22
CA SER A 900 45.16 -15.07 8.11
C SER A 900 45.24 -16.59 7.92
N SER A 901 44.11 -17.28 7.71
CA SER A 901 43.98 -18.74 7.61
C SER A 901 43.37 -19.17 6.27
N ASP A 902 43.84 -20.31 5.74
CA ASP A 902 43.62 -20.79 4.35
C ASP A 902 42.23 -21.39 4.01
N GLU A 903 41.22 -21.30 4.88
CA GLU A 903 39.89 -21.90 4.63
C GLU A 903 38.88 -20.85 4.14
N THR A 904 38.95 -20.52 2.84
CA THR A 904 37.99 -19.63 2.17
C THR A 904 36.74 -20.39 1.67
N LEU A 905 35.58 -19.73 1.66
CA LEU A 905 34.33 -20.24 1.06
C LEU A 905 34.11 -19.73 -0.36
N GLU A 906 35.04 -18.94 -0.90
CA GLU A 906 34.92 -18.29 -2.20
C GLU A 906 34.61 -19.26 -3.36
N PRO A 907 35.23 -20.47 -3.46
CA PRO A 907 34.85 -21.44 -4.48
C PRO A 907 33.39 -21.91 -4.38
N PHE A 908 32.88 -22.03 -3.15
CA PHE A 908 31.49 -22.41 -2.91
C PHE A 908 30.52 -21.29 -3.30
N TYR A 909 30.84 -20.04 -2.94
CA TYR A 909 30.03 -18.88 -3.32
C TYR A 909 29.95 -18.74 -4.84
N LYS A 910 31.10 -18.81 -5.52
CA LYS A 910 31.19 -18.81 -6.98
C LYS A 910 30.34 -19.92 -7.60
N GLN A 911 30.38 -21.13 -7.05
CA GLN A 911 29.58 -22.25 -7.54
C GLN A 911 28.08 -21.97 -7.39
N MET A 912 27.62 -21.51 -6.22
CA MET A 912 26.20 -21.20 -5.99
C MET A 912 25.69 -20.07 -6.90
N LEU A 913 26.47 -19.02 -7.09
CA LEU A 913 26.11 -17.92 -7.98
C LEU A 913 26.09 -18.35 -9.45
N GLN A 914 26.99 -19.26 -9.85
CA GLN A 914 26.95 -19.86 -11.18
C GLN A 914 25.71 -20.73 -11.39
N ILE A 915 25.29 -21.52 -10.40
CA ILE A 915 24.04 -22.28 -10.44
C ILE A 915 22.87 -21.33 -10.63
N ARG A 916 22.78 -20.27 -9.82
CA ARG A 916 21.75 -19.24 -9.96
C ARG A 916 21.73 -18.60 -11.35
N ALA A 917 22.89 -18.26 -11.91
CA ALA A 917 22.99 -17.66 -13.24
C ALA A 917 22.48 -18.61 -14.34
N ASN A 918 22.78 -19.90 -14.22
CA ASN A 918 22.42 -20.94 -15.20
C ASN A 918 20.91 -21.28 -15.20
N HIS A 919 20.19 -20.99 -14.12
CA HIS A 919 18.78 -21.37 -13.96
C HIS A 919 17.84 -20.16 -13.91
N PRO A 920 17.14 -19.82 -15.01
CA PRO A 920 16.05 -18.86 -15.01
C PRO A 920 14.97 -19.12 -13.95
N ALA A 921 14.71 -20.39 -13.59
CA ALA A 921 13.78 -20.76 -12.53
C ALA A 921 14.15 -20.14 -11.19
N ILE A 922 15.43 -20.09 -10.85
CA ILE A 922 15.90 -19.48 -9.61
C ILE A 922 15.80 -17.95 -9.67
N ARG A 923 16.07 -17.34 -10.83
CA ARG A 923 16.09 -15.88 -10.97
C ARG A 923 14.70 -15.26 -11.08
N TYR A 924 13.78 -15.92 -11.77
CA TYR A 924 12.48 -15.34 -12.14
C TYR A 924 11.29 -16.27 -11.87
N GLY A 925 11.54 -17.53 -11.55
CA GLY A 925 10.49 -18.53 -11.43
C GLY A 925 9.65 -18.41 -10.17
N GLU A 926 8.46 -18.99 -10.25
CA GLU A 926 7.59 -19.18 -9.09
C GLU A 926 8.25 -20.11 -8.06
N ILE A 927 7.74 -20.11 -6.84
CA ILE A 927 8.17 -20.99 -5.75
C ILE A 927 6.98 -21.86 -5.29
N HIS A 928 7.22 -23.17 -5.13
CA HIS A 928 6.20 -24.15 -4.74
C HIS A 928 6.73 -25.02 -3.61
N ASP A 929 5.93 -25.25 -2.57
CA ASP A 929 6.30 -26.19 -1.51
C ASP A 929 6.26 -27.63 -2.05
N ILE A 930 7.30 -28.40 -1.74
CA ILE A 930 7.41 -29.79 -2.17
C ILE A 930 7.68 -30.73 -1.00
N TRP A 931 7.74 -30.25 0.24
CA TRP A 931 7.86 -31.13 1.39
C TRP A 931 6.56 -31.91 1.61
N ASN A 932 6.66 -33.22 1.86
CA ASN A 932 5.52 -34.14 1.93
C ASN A 932 5.64 -35.16 3.09
N GLY A 933 6.32 -34.79 4.17
CA GLY A 933 6.46 -35.61 5.37
C GLY A 933 7.90 -36.06 5.68
N GLY A 934 8.06 -36.80 6.78
CA GLY A 934 9.37 -37.22 7.29
C GLY A 934 9.94 -36.19 8.28
N ASP A 935 11.27 -36.13 8.36
CA ASP A 935 11.96 -35.13 9.20
C ASP A 935 11.79 -33.72 8.64
N ASN A 936 11.88 -32.70 9.51
CA ASN A 936 11.73 -31.31 9.11
C ASN A 936 12.82 -30.91 8.11
N ALA A 937 12.42 -30.30 6.99
CA ALA A 937 13.34 -29.76 6.00
C ALA A 937 12.64 -28.63 5.26
N ILE A 938 13.39 -27.62 4.86
CA ILE A 938 12.89 -26.59 3.95
C ILE A 938 13.10 -27.13 2.54
N ALA A 939 12.00 -27.38 1.81
CA ALA A 939 12.05 -28.03 0.51
C ALA A 939 11.06 -27.38 -0.46
N PHE A 940 11.58 -26.68 -1.46
CA PHE A 940 10.77 -25.99 -2.45
C PHE A 940 11.26 -26.25 -3.88
N LEU A 941 10.35 -26.08 -4.83
CA LEU A 941 10.59 -26.12 -6.26
C LEU A 941 10.49 -24.71 -6.83
N ARG A 942 11.49 -24.33 -7.62
CA ARG A 942 11.47 -23.14 -8.46
C ARG A 942 11.13 -23.53 -9.90
N THR A 943 10.22 -22.80 -10.54
CA THR A 943 9.80 -23.09 -11.92
C THR A 943 9.71 -21.86 -12.79
N TYR A 944 10.34 -21.91 -13.97
CA TYR A 944 10.19 -20.91 -15.01
C TYR A 944 10.27 -21.58 -16.38
N GLU A 945 9.17 -21.50 -17.14
CA GLU A 945 9.01 -22.24 -18.41
C GLU A 945 9.36 -23.73 -18.23
N ASN A 946 10.41 -24.22 -18.89
CA ASN A 946 10.88 -25.61 -18.83
C ASN A 946 12.05 -25.83 -17.87
N ASP A 947 12.46 -24.80 -17.11
CA ASP A 947 13.50 -24.90 -16.09
C ASP A 947 12.85 -25.17 -14.73
N HIS A 948 13.30 -26.25 -14.08
CA HIS A 948 12.72 -26.76 -12.83
C HIS A 948 13.83 -27.14 -11.86
N VAL A 949 13.93 -26.43 -10.74
CA VAL A 949 15.00 -26.62 -9.76
C VAL A 949 14.43 -26.82 -8.35
N LEU A 950 14.80 -27.91 -7.71
CA LEU A 950 14.47 -28.22 -6.33
C LEU A 950 15.60 -27.73 -5.43
N ALA A 951 15.25 -27.05 -4.34
CA ALA A 951 16.17 -26.74 -3.25
C ALA A 951 15.66 -27.40 -1.97
N ILE A 952 16.50 -28.25 -1.36
CA ILE A 952 16.16 -29.02 -0.15
C ILE A 952 17.25 -28.81 0.89
N MET A 953 16.88 -28.37 2.09
CA MET A 953 17.82 -27.92 3.11
C MET A 953 17.46 -28.46 4.48
N ASN A 954 18.47 -28.94 5.20
CA ASN A 954 18.39 -29.36 6.59
C ASN A 954 19.04 -28.29 7.46
N PHE A 955 18.32 -27.76 8.44
CA PHE A 955 18.85 -26.82 9.45
C PHE A 955 18.99 -27.46 10.84
N ALA A 956 18.67 -28.74 10.98
CA ALA A 956 18.89 -29.50 12.21
C ALA A 956 20.35 -29.90 12.38
N ASP A 957 20.76 -30.12 13.64
CA ASP A 957 22.07 -30.64 13.99
C ASP A 957 22.20 -32.16 13.81
N THR A 958 21.12 -32.82 13.39
CA THR A 958 21.03 -34.26 13.08
C THR A 958 20.86 -34.51 11.58
N GLN A 959 21.11 -35.76 11.17
CA GLN A 959 20.76 -36.24 9.83
C GLN A 959 19.24 -36.31 9.69
N ASN A 960 18.71 -35.87 8.54
CA ASN A 960 17.27 -35.86 8.24
C ASN A 960 16.96 -36.72 7.02
N SER A 961 15.81 -37.40 7.07
CA SER A 961 15.17 -38.09 5.95
C SER A 961 13.78 -37.50 5.72
N CYS A 962 13.66 -36.63 4.71
CA CYS A 962 12.38 -36.04 4.31
C CYS A 962 11.83 -36.70 3.05
N LYS A 963 10.51 -36.58 2.84
CA LYS A 963 9.80 -37.02 1.65
C LYS A 963 9.38 -35.81 0.84
N LEU A 964 9.49 -35.92 -0.49
CA LEU A 964 9.15 -34.85 -1.42
C LEU A 964 8.02 -35.26 -2.36
N ARG A 965 7.22 -34.27 -2.77
CA ARG A 965 6.16 -34.40 -3.78
C ARG A 965 6.27 -33.28 -4.80
N ILE A 966 6.56 -33.64 -6.05
CA ILE A 966 6.62 -32.70 -7.17
C ILE A 966 5.28 -32.64 -7.90
N PRO A 967 4.69 -31.46 -8.14
CA PRO A 967 3.41 -31.33 -8.82
C PRO A 967 3.55 -31.44 -10.35
N LEU A 968 3.84 -32.64 -10.86
CA LEU A 968 4.21 -32.87 -12.28
C LEU A 968 3.22 -32.29 -13.29
N GLU A 969 1.92 -32.50 -13.10
CA GLU A 969 0.88 -31.98 -14.00
C GLU A 969 0.88 -30.44 -14.06
N LYS A 970 1.09 -29.77 -12.93
CA LYS A 970 1.14 -28.29 -12.87
C LYS A 970 2.33 -27.73 -13.65
N ILE A 971 3.43 -28.48 -13.72
CA ILE A 971 4.68 -28.05 -14.37
C ILE A 971 4.85 -28.69 -15.76
N GLY A 972 3.80 -29.29 -16.32
CA GLY A 972 3.81 -29.85 -17.67
C GLY A 972 4.63 -31.13 -17.86
N LEU A 973 4.97 -31.83 -16.76
CA LEU A 973 5.70 -33.09 -16.78
C LEU A 973 4.75 -34.31 -16.69
N SER A 974 5.19 -35.46 -17.20
CA SER A 974 4.39 -36.69 -17.31
C SER A 974 4.89 -37.79 -16.37
N GLU A 975 3.97 -38.45 -15.66
CA GLU A 975 4.28 -39.59 -14.80
C GLU A 975 4.93 -40.78 -15.53
N SER A 976 4.61 -40.93 -16.82
CA SER A 976 5.08 -42.04 -17.65
C SER A 976 6.49 -41.85 -18.20
N SER A 977 7.04 -40.64 -18.09
CA SER A 977 8.36 -40.30 -18.60
C SER A 977 9.43 -40.57 -17.55
N THR A 978 10.67 -40.82 -18.00
CA THR A 978 11.82 -40.93 -17.11
C THR A 978 12.61 -39.64 -17.17
N TYR A 979 12.93 -39.09 -15.99
CA TYR A 979 13.66 -37.85 -15.80
C TYR A 979 15.03 -38.12 -15.17
N ILE A 980 15.91 -37.13 -15.26
CA ILE A 980 17.19 -37.11 -14.54
C ILE A 980 17.11 -36.02 -13.48
N LEU A 981 17.26 -36.41 -12.21
CA LEU A 981 17.62 -35.47 -11.15
C LEU A 981 19.12 -35.27 -11.22
N TYR A 982 19.54 -34.07 -11.61
CA TYR A 982 20.94 -33.68 -11.69
C TYR A 982 21.28 -32.79 -10.49
N ASN A 983 22.26 -33.21 -9.69
CA ASN A 983 22.74 -32.42 -8.57
C ASN A 983 23.70 -31.33 -9.07
N GLU A 984 23.26 -30.08 -9.00
CA GLU A 984 24.00 -28.92 -9.51
C GLU A 984 25.33 -28.67 -8.77
N LEU A 985 25.46 -29.18 -7.54
CA LEU A 985 26.67 -29.04 -6.73
C LEU A 985 27.70 -30.14 -7.01
N THR A 986 27.26 -31.39 -7.16
CA THR A 986 28.15 -32.56 -7.26
C THR A 986 28.30 -33.11 -8.68
N GLY A 987 27.39 -32.73 -9.59
CA GLY A 987 27.28 -33.29 -10.94
C GLY A 987 26.69 -34.71 -10.99
N GLU A 988 26.24 -35.25 -9.86
CA GLU A 988 25.63 -36.58 -9.78
C GLU A 988 24.29 -36.63 -10.52
N LYS A 989 24.05 -37.73 -11.22
CA LYS A 989 22.83 -37.97 -12.00
C LYS A 989 22.07 -39.16 -11.43
N GLN A 990 20.80 -38.96 -11.13
CA GLN A 990 19.89 -40.02 -10.73
C GLN A 990 18.71 -40.09 -11.69
N SER A 991 18.54 -41.24 -12.34
CA SER A 991 17.38 -41.50 -13.19
C SER A 991 16.17 -41.86 -12.32
N ILE A 992 15.02 -41.24 -12.58
CA ILE A 992 13.79 -41.44 -11.82
C ILE A 992 12.59 -41.47 -12.76
N LEU A 993 11.68 -42.41 -12.56
CA LEU A 993 10.40 -42.45 -13.27
C LEU A 993 9.51 -41.34 -12.73
N GLY A 994 8.78 -40.61 -13.59
CA GLY A 994 7.89 -39.52 -13.19
C GLY A 994 6.93 -39.93 -12.09
N SER A 995 6.33 -41.12 -12.17
CA SER A 995 5.45 -41.66 -11.13
C SER A 995 6.07 -41.74 -9.73
N ASN A 996 7.41 -41.76 -9.62
CA ASN A 996 8.13 -41.80 -8.35
C ASN A 996 8.42 -40.40 -7.79
N LEU A 997 8.21 -39.32 -8.54
CA LEU A 997 8.39 -37.94 -8.08
C LEU A 997 7.24 -37.45 -7.18
N TYR A 998 6.18 -38.24 -7.00
CA TYR A 998 5.06 -37.91 -6.10
C TYR A 998 5.30 -38.23 -4.62
N ASP A 999 6.24 -39.15 -4.32
CA ASP A 999 6.62 -39.53 -2.96
C ASP A 999 7.99 -40.24 -2.99
N PHE A 1000 9.07 -39.47 -2.91
CA PHE A 1000 10.42 -40.01 -2.81
C PHE A 1000 11.17 -39.40 -1.63
N ALA A 1001 12.04 -40.21 -1.01
CA ALA A 1001 12.82 -39.80 0.14
C ALA A 1001 14.16 -39.20 -0.27
N ILE A 1002 14.57 -38.14 0.42
CA ILE A 1002 15.90 -37.54 0.34
C ILE A 1002 16.52 -37.52 1.73
N ASN A 1003 17.75 -38.04 1.82
CA ASN A 1003 18.58 -37.95 3.02
C ASN A 1003 19.52 -36.75 2.91
N LEU A 1004 19.61 -35.99 4.00
CA LEU A 1004 20.50 -34.85 4.18
C LEU A 1004 21.26 -35.03 5.49
N ASP A 1005 22.58 -34.84 5.46
CA ASP A 1005 23.36 -34.76 6.68
C ASP A 1005 23.00 -33.50 7.48
N SER A 1006 23.51 -33.40 8.71
CA SER A 1006 23.38 -32.21 9.56
C SER A 1006 23.83 -30.95 8.83
N TYR A 1007 22.97 -29.93 8.79
CA TYR A 1007 23.18 -28.68 8.06
C TYR A 1007 23.43 -28.82 6.54
N ASP A 1008 23.08 -29.95 5.93
CA ASP A 1008 23.32 -30.20 4.50
C ASP A 1008 22.19 -29.69 3.60
N PHE A 1009 22.45 -29.57 2.30
CA PHE A 1009 21.47 -29.16 1.30
C PHE A 1009 21.73 -29.81 -0.07
N LYS A 1010 20.68 -29.86 -0.89
CA LYS A 1010 20.75 -30.31 -2.28
C LYS A 1010 20.03 -29.34 -3.19
N ILE A 1011 20.69 -28.98 -4.28
CA ILE A 1011 20.10 -28.25 -5.41
C ILE A 1011 20.02 -29.20 -6.59
N LEU A 1012 18.81 -29.56 -7.01
CA LEU A 1012 18.59 -30.57 -8.05
C LEU A 1012 17.80 -29.96 -9.20
N SER A 1013 18.29 -30.07 -10.44
CA SER A 1013 17.50 -29.74 -11.63
C SER A 1013 16.78 -31.00 -12.16
N ILE A 1014 15.57 -30.85 -12.69
CA ILE A 1014 14.88 -31.90 -13.44
C ILE A 1014 15.22 -31.75 -14.93
N GLN A 1015 15.80 -32.79 -15.53
CA GLN A 1015 16.17 -32.86 -16.96
C GLN A 1015 15.47 -34.01 -17.69
#